data_AF-A0A945LCA0-F1
#
_entry.id   AF-A0A945LCA0-F1
#
_cell.length_a   1.000
_cell.length_b   1.000
_cell.length_c   1.000
_cell.angle_alpha   90.00
_cell.angle_beta   90.00
_cell.angle_gamma   90.00
#
_symmetry.space_group_name_H-M   'P 1'
#
loop_
_entity.id
_entity.type
_entity.pdbx_description
1 polymer ?
#
loop_
_entity_poly.entity_id
_entity_poly.type
_entity_poly.pdbx_seq_one_letter_code
_entity_poly.pdbx_strand_id
1 'polypeptide(L)'
;MANVTFKKSLVLLVLTLVFSLSSFAQKKGRVKEFTQEFPVFLVELEGFMYATDNSDLKSVFKQFKKKSEVLAISEKEIIMQVSDKMLKKRLRAKPHFQEFLAALILVDNHAKGETMLPEWLNVVQETLAETTTKKLVMFFSFTSDLVSNNILRESKSASWNVGKADYKFTFEMIEPVIIFNNPFDLNCSAEGGSYDIFGTKGKYYFVSTEWFGKNGVINWESQGMSKDSIYVEIKSYKIDTRKSVLVSDSATFWNKYIFNTPIVGQVVNKVSKGKKTENYPKFISYSKNIELKDIFPNVDYRGGYKMQGKEFIADGGKYAEAKIVFKRDGKDVFIANANRFSLKPDRISSQEAGVKIYFDGDSIYHANLQFKYINSKRQLQLYRNSNGISGAPMLNTYHNVTMDFELLQWNIDGDIIAFGSLPGTAESRVEFESVDRFLQQKFESMQGIDAIHPLFLVNNYVRAKQEEKFYVEDFAKFSRFPIVQIQHYLIQLANDGFIFYDFGEERITVLPKLYNYINAASEIGDYDVITFNSIISEGEYKTPDKNLVNATLNIKTKDLNILGIHKIELSQERAVYLYPKDGLLVVKKNRDFVFNGQVYAGKGRLNLFGRDFFFHYDEFKVDLNKIDSVQLSVPVHPIKKDMYGDEILTPVRTVIEAVTGDLIIDDPTNKSGVRKDSFPEFPIFRSFEDSYAYYDRNSIYDGVYRRDNFSFHLQPFEIDSLDNYTGKGLWFAGVFESAGIFPIFDDTLRLQDDYSLGFTRKTPADGFDIYGGKGKYNNDIHLSHKGLKGSGEFEYITSQASSEEIFFFPDSTNFHTQLFALSEVSIGIEFPDVKNTETYAHFEPYNDRLEVCQTKDEFEFYHNQ
;
A
#
# COMPACT_ATOMS: atom_id res chain seq x y z
N MET A 1 -91.78 25.89 -1.58
CA MET A 1 -90.63 25.37 -2.35
C MET A 1 -90.72 25.91 -3.77
N ALA A 2 -89.60 26.44 -4.29
CA ALA A 2 -89.30 26.83 -5.69
C ALA A 2 -90.48 27.37 -6.53
N ASN A 3 -90.64 28.67 -6.79
CA ASN A 3 -89.87 29.37 -7.83
C ASN A 3 -90.13 30.90 -7.75
N VAL A 4 -90.00 31.48 -6.55
CA VAL A 4 -90.24 32.93 -6.28
C VAL A 4 -89.00 33.80 -6.61
N THR A 5 -87.98 33.21 -7.23
CA THR A 5 -86.66 33.85 -7.45
C THR A 5 -86.55 34.61 -8.78
N PHE A 6 -87.56 34.58 -9.66
CA PHE A 6 -87.44 35.18 -11.01
C PHE A 6 -88.07 36.58 -11.15
N LYS A 7 -89.03 36.96 -10.30
CA LYS A 7 -89.72 38.27 -10.39
C LYS A 7 -89.04 39.42 -9.61
N LYS A 8 -88.07 39.14 -8.74
CA LYS A 8 -87.24 40.18 -8.09
C LYS A 8 -86.00 40.58 -8.91
N SER A 9 -85.60 39.78 -9.91
CA SER A 9 -84.40 40.03 -10.70
C SER A 9 -84.61 41.07 -11.82
N LEU A 10 -85.81 41.16 -12.40
CA LEU A 10 -86.09 42.11 -13.49
C LEU A 10 -86.26 43.56 -13.02
N VAL A 11 -86.81 43.77 -11.81
CA VAL A 11 -86.97 45.11 -11.22
C VAL A 11 -85.63 45.66 -10.72
N LEU A 12 -84.72 44.78 -10.26
CA LEU A 12 -83.35 45.18 -9.88
C LEU A 12 -82.48 45.52 -11.10
N LEU A 13 -82.73 44.87 -12.25
CA LEU A 13 -82.03 45.16 -13.52
C LEU A 13 -82.48 46.50 -14.15
N VAL A 14 -83.75 46.90 -13.98
CA VAL A 14 -84.25 48.18 -14.49
C VAL A 14 -83.93 49.35 -13.54
N LEU A 15 -83.85 49.13 -12.22
CA LEU A 15 -83.38 50.18 -11.30
C LEU A 15 -81.86 50.43 -11.34
N THR A 16 -81.05 49.43 -11.73
CA THR A 16 -79.60 49.63 -11.93
C THR A 16 -79.26 50.30 -13.27
N LEU A 17 -80.15 50.23 -14.26
CA LEU A 17 -79.96 50.95 -15.54
C LEU A 17 -80.32 52.44 -15.46
N VAL A 18 -81.15 52.87 -14.50
CA VAL A 18 -81.62 54.27 -14.41
C VAL A 18 -80.80 55.11 -13.39
N PHE A 19 -80.06 54.48 -12.47
CA PHE A 19 -79.16 55.17 -11.53
C PHE A 19 -77.71 55.38 -12.03
N SER A 20 -77.40 55.06 -13.29
CA SER A 20 -76.08 55.36 -13.90
C SER A 20 -76.08 56.61 -14.79
N LEU A 21 -77.19 57.36 -14.84
CA LEU A 21 -77.33 58.63 -15.58
C LEU A 21 -77.41 59.83 -14.63
N SER A 22 -76.38 60.01 -13.80
CA SER A 22 -76.11 61.30 -13.12
C SER A 22 -74.65 61.38 -12.68
N SER A 23 -73.76 61.47 -13.65
CA SER A 23 -72.45 62.11 -13.49
C SER A 23 -71.97 62.66 -14.84
N PHE A 24 -72.76 63.58 -15.40
CA PHE A 24 -72.18 64.66 -16.19
C PHE A 24 -71.52 65.64 -15.23
N ALA A 25 -70.24 65.45 -14.96
CA ALA A 25 -69.34 66.47 -14.47
C ALA A 25 -67.91 66.16 -14.95
N GLN A 26 -67.38 67.03 -15.81
CA GLN A 26 -66.01 67.11 -16.33
C GLN A 26 -65.51 65.96 -17.24
N LYS A 27 -66.03 65.90 -18.47
CA LYS A 27 -65.21 65.52 -19.63
C LYS A 27 -64.20 66.64 -19.92
N LYS A 28 -63.09 66.70 -19.18
CA LYS A 28 -61.82 67.10 -19.80
C LYS A 28 -61.43 65.92 -20.68
N GLY A 29 -61.37 66.14 -22.00
CA GLY A 29 -61.09 65.06 -22.95
C GLY A 29 -59.89 64.24 -22.49
N ARG A 30 -60.06 62.92 -22.34
CA ARG A 30 -58.89 62.02 -22.21
C ARG A 30 -58.07 62.24 -23.48
N VAL A 31 -56.85 62.76 -23.32
CA VAL A 31 -55.85 62.85 -24.39
C VAL A 31 -55.73 61.44 -24.99
N LYS A 32 -56.05 61.31 -26.28
CA LYS A 32 -56.02 60.03 -27.02
C LYS A 32 -54.74 59.85 -27.83
N GLU A 33 -54.09 60.96 -28.16
CA GLU A 33 -52.85 61.08 -28.89
C GLU A 33 -52.25 62.44 -28.51
N PHE A 34 -50.93 62.53 -28.40
CA PHE A 34 -50.24 63.79 -28.14
C PHE A 34 -49.96 64.53 -29.46
N THR A 35 -50.11 65.86 -29.46
CA THR A 35 -49.79 66.71 -30.61
C THR A 35 -48.29 66.68 -30.89
N GLN A 36 -47.89 66.57 -32.16
CA GLN A 36 -46.49 66.46 -32.59
C GLN A 36 -45.75 67.82 -32.67
N GLU A 37 -46.27 68.85 -32.01
CA GLU A 37 -45.62 70.14 -31.83
C GLU A 37 -45.18 70.29 -30.38
N PHE A 38 -43.87 70.40 -30.13
CA PHE A 38 -43.31 70.30 -28.77
C PHE A 38 -43.90 71.28 -27.74
N PRO A 39 -44.14 72.58 -28.06
CA PRO A 39 -44.77 73.49 -27.11
C PRO A 39 -46.20 73.08 -26.73
N VAL A 40 -46.97 72.54 -27.68
CA VAL A 40 -48.34 72.05 -27.46
C VAL A 40 -48.32 70.74 -26.67
N PHE A 41 -47.42 69.83 -27.02
CA PHE A 41 -47.16 68.59 -26.29
C PHE A 41 -46.87 68.84 -24.81
N LEU A 42 -46.05 69.83 -24.47
CA LEU A 42 -45.73 70.14 -23.06
C LEU A 42 -46.98 70.54 -22.27
N VAL A 43 -47.89 71.32 -22.85
CA VAL A 43 -49.16 71.72 -22.20
C VAL A 43 -50.09 70.51 -22.03
N GLU A 44 -50.17 69.65 -23.04
CA GLU A 44 -50.97 68.41 -22.98
C GLU A 44 -50.42 67.42 -21.94
N LEU A 45 -49.10 67.25 -21.89
CA LEU A 45 -48.41 66.41 -20.91
C LEU A 45 -48.56 66.97 -19.49
N GLU A 46 -48.52 68.30 -19.30
CA GLU A 46 -48.81 68.96 -18.02
C GLU A 46 -50.23 68.59 -17.53
N GLY A 47 -51.22 68.74 -18.41
CA GLY A 47 -52.61 68.39 -18.12
C GLY A 47 -52.79 66.90 -17.79
N PHE A 48 -52.08 66.02 -18.49
CA PHE A 48 -52.10 64.59 -18.23
C PHE A 48 -51.45 64.22 -16.89
N MET A 49 -50.29 64.80 -16.59
CA MET A 49 -49.56 64.54 -15.35
C MET A 49 -50.26 65.12 -14.11
N TYR A 50 -50.97 66.25 -14.25
CA TYR A 50 -51.63 66.93 -13.12
C TYR A 50 -53.06 66.43 -12.86
N ALA A 51 -53.57 65.52 -13.69
CA ALA A 51 -54.97 65.08 -13.65
C ALA A 51 -55.45 64.51 -12.30
N THR A 52 -54.53 63.99 -11.48
CA THR A 52 -54.83 63.36 -10.18
C THR A 52 -54.37 64.17 -8.96
N ASP A 53 -53.95 65.43 -9.16
CA ASP A 53 -53.44 66.34 -8.12
C ASP A 53 -52.23 65.81 -7.31
N ASN A 54 -51.53 64.79 -7.81
CA ASN A 54 -50.42 64.14 -7.11
C ASN A 54 -49.15 65.01 -7.07
N SER A 55 -48.58 65.22 -5.88
CA SER A 55 -47.38 66.04 -5.67
C SER A 55 -46.14 65.56 -6.44
N ASP A 56 -45.92 64.25 -6.53
CA ASP A 56 -44.74 63.68 -7.19
C ASP A 56 -44.80 63.89 -8.70
N LEU A 57 -45.99 63.67 -9.29
CA LEU A 57 -46.22 63.90 -10.72
C LEU A 57 -46.02 65.37 -11.09
N LYS A 58 -46.49 66.29 -10.24
CA LYS A 58 -46.26 67.73 -10.41
C LYS A 58 -44.78 68.09 -10.34
N SER A 59 -44.07 67.54 -9.36
CA SER A 59 -42.64 67.80 -9.15
C SER A 59 -41.78 67.29 -10.33
N VAL A 60 -41.95 66.03 -10.73
CA VAL A 60 -41.18 65.42 -11.84
C VAL A 60 -41.47 66.15 -13.15
N PHE A 61 -42.74 66.48 -13.43
CA PHE A 61 -43.07 67.22 -14.64
C PHE A 61 -42.49 68.65 -14.64
N LYS A 62 -42.51 69.37 -13.51
CA LYS A 62 -41.90 70.71 -13.41
C LYS A 62 -40.40 70.66 -13.68
N GLN A 63 -39.72 69.64 -13.18
CA GLN A 63 -38.29 69.42 -13.44
C GLN A 63 -38.04 69.10 -14.92
N PHE A 64 -38.84 68.21 -15.50
CA PHE A 64 -38.77 67.90 -16.93
C PHE A 64 -39.03 69.14 -17.81
N LYS A 65 -40.04 69.95 -17.49
CA LYS A 65 -40.39 71.18 -18.23
C LYS A 65 -39.25 72.20 -18.23
N LYS A 66 -38.53 72.34 -17.11
CA LYS A 66 -37.33 73.18 -17.06
C LYS A 66 -36.21 72.61 -17.94
N LYS A 67 -36.08 71.30 -17.97
CA LYS A 67 -35.04 70.59 -18.72
C LYS A 67 -35.30 70.55 -20.21
N SER A 68 -36.57 70.49 -20.60
CA SER A 68 -36.97 70.39 -22.00
C SER A 68 -36.66 71.64 -22.83
N GLU A 69 -36.37 72.78 -22.19
CA GLU A 69 -35.95 74.01 -22.88
C GLU A 69 -34.62 73.83 -23.63
N VAL A 70 -33.70 73.05 -23.07
CA VAL A 70 -32.33 72.85 -23.60
C VAL A 70 -32.15 71.56 -24.42
N LEU A 71 -33.18 70.72 -24.54
CA LEU A 71 -33.12 69.50 -25.34
C LEU A 71 -33.01 69.78 -26.85
N ALA A 72 -32.26 68.94 -27.55
CA ALA A 72 -32.15 68.97 -29.01
C ALA A 72 -33.49 68.64 -29.70
N ILE A 73 -33.65 69.09 -30.95
CA ILE A 73 -34.88 68.87 -31.71
C ILE A 73 -35.17 67.37 -31.87
N SER A 74 -34.17 66.56 -32.18
CA SER A 74 -34.29 65.11 -32.31
C SER A 74 -34.71 64.42 -31.00
N GLU A 75 -34.21 64.88 -29.85
CA GLU A 75 -34.59 64.36 -28.54
C GLU A 75 -36.05 64.68 -28.22
N LYS A 76 -36.46 65.92 -28.49
CA LYS A 76 -37.86 66.38 -28.35
C LYS A 76 -38.81 65.52 -29.18
N GLU A 77 -38.46 65.22 -30.43
CA GLU A 77 -39.23 64.34 -31.31
C GLU A 77 -39.35 62.92 -30.74
N ILE A 78 -38.25 62.29 -30.31
CA ILE A 78 -38.28 60.94 -29.74
C ILE A 78 -39.11 60.91 -28.46
N ILE A 79 -39.00 61.93 -27.60
CA ILE A 79 -39.80 62.02 -26.36
C ILE A 79 -41.29 62.10 -26.66
N MET A 80 -41.70 62.88 -27.66
CA MET A 80 -43.10 62.93 -28.11
C MET A 80 -43.57 61.57 -28.63
N GLN A 81 -42.76 60.91 -29.47
CA GLN A 81 -43.09 59.59 -30.02
C GLN A 81 -43.19 58.50 -28.94
N VAL A 82 -42.26 58.48 -27.99
CA VAL A 82 -42.28 57.56 -26.85
C VAL A 82 -43.51 57.83 -25.99
N SER A 83 -43.77 59.09 -25.64
CA SER A 83 -44.95 59.49 -24.85
C SER A 83 -46.26 59.08 -25.51
N ASP A 84 -46.38 59.27 -26.83
CA ASP A 84 -47.56 58.87 -27.57
C ASP A 84 -47.73 57.34 -27.64
N LYS A 85 -46.65 56.60 -27.93
CA LYS A 85 -46.66 55.12 -27.89
C LYS A 85 -47.01 54.59 -26.49
N MET A 86 -46.53 55.23 -25.42
CA MET A 86 -46.88 54.91 -24.04
C MET A 86 -48.38 55.14 -23.79
N LEU A 87 -48.94 56.24 -24.29
CA LEU A 87 -50.37 56.54 -24.16
C LEU A 87 -51.25 55.56 -24.96
N LYS A 88 -50.84 55.19 -26.19
CA LYS A 88 -51.46 54.14 -27.02
C LYS A 88 -51.45 52.76 -26.33
N LYS A 89 -50.37 52.43 -25.60
CA LYS A 89 -50.28 51.24 -24.73
C LYS A 89 -51.04 51.39 -23.38
N ARG A 90 -51.83 52.44 -23.20
CA ARG A 90 -52.65 52.73 -22.01
C ARG A 90 -51.83 52.89 -20.73
N LEU A 91 -50.58 53.38 -20.84
CA LEU A 91 -49.74 53.64 -19.68
C LEU A 91 -50.24 54.88 -18.92
N ARG A 92 -50.31 54.76 -17.60
CA ARG A 92 -50.81 55.80 -16.68
C ARG A 92 -49.73 56.82 -16.32
N ALA A 93 -50.14 58.03 -15.93
CA ALA A 93 -49.26 59.08 -15.40
C ALA A 93 -48.34 58.57 -14.27
N LYS A 94 -48.92 57.87 -13.27
CA LYS A 94 -48.20 57.13 -12.21
C LYS A 94 -48.45 55.62 -12.34
N PRO A 95 -47.43 54.75 -12.30
CA PRO A 95 -46.00 55.06 -12.18
C PRO A 95 -45.28 55.36 -13.52
N HIS A 96 -45.86 55.00 -14.67
CA HIS A 96 -45.09 54.87 -15.92
C HIS A 96 -44.48 56.18 -16.46
N PHE A 97 -45.28 57.23 -16.67
CA PHE A 97 -44.75 58.51 -17.17
C PHE A 97 -43.87 59.18 -16.12
N GLN A 98 -44.21 59.03 -14.84
CA GLN A 98 -43.37 59.50 -13.75
C GLN A 98 -41.96 58.91 -13.82
N GLU A 99 -41.84 57.59 -13.95
CA GLU A 99 -40.55 56.89 -14.02
C GLU A 99 -39.79 57.21 -15.32
N PHE A 100 -40.49 57.31 -16.45
CA PHE A 100 -39.89 57.71 -17.72
C PHE A 100 -39.25 59.11 -17.61
N LEU A 101 -40.01 60.11 -17.16
CA LEU A 101 -39.52 61.48 -17.03
C LEU A 101 -38.42 61.59 -15.96
N ALA A 102 -38.55 60.86 -14.85
CA ALA A 102 -37.52 60.84 -13.81
C ALA A 102 -36.20 60.25 -14.33
N ALA A 103 -36.25 59.09 -15.02
CA ALA A 103 -35.06 58.47 -15.60
C ALA A 103 -34.44 59.35 -16.70
N LEU A 104 -35.26 60.00 -17.53
CA LEU A 104 -34.80 60.95 -18.55
C LEU A 104 -34.02 62.11 -17.92
N ILE A 105 -34.56 62.73 -16.88
CA ILE A 105 -33.89 63.83 -16.17
C ILE A 105 -32.56 63.36 -15.57
N LEU A 106 -32.50 62.14 -15.04
CA LEU A 106 -31.26 61.57 -14.48
C LEU A 106 -30.19 61.37 -15.56
N VAL A 107 -30.57 60.82 -16.71
CA VAL A 107 -29.65 60.60 -17.85
C VAL A 107 -29.16 61.93 -18.42
N ASP A 108 -30.05 62.91 -18.60
CA ASP A 108 -29.72 64.25 -19.10
C ASP A 108 -28.75 65.01 -18.16
N ASN A 109 -28.94 64.87 -16.84
CA ASN A 109 -28.08 65.49 -15.83
C ASN A 109 -26.71 64.82 -15.70
N HIS A 110 -26.51 63.64 -16.30
CA HIS A 110 -25.23 62.96 -16.23
C HIS A 110 -24.14 63.77 -16.94
N ALA A 111 -22.87 63.65 -16.50
CA ALA A 111 -21.75 64.39 -17.10
C ALA A 111 -21.56 64.10 -18.61
N LYS A 112 -22.14 63.01 -19.11
CA LYS A 112 -22.17 62.61 -20.53
C LYS A 112 -23.59 62.63 -21.13
N GLY A 113 -24.48 63.43 -20.56
CA GLY A 113 -25.88 63.52 -20.96
C GLY A 113 -26.06 63.76 -22.46
N GLU A 114 -25.28 64.68 -23.05
CA GLU A 114 -25.35 65.01 -24.49
C GLU A 114 -25.20 63.79 -25.42
N THR A 115 -24.39 62.79 -25.04
CA THR A 115 -24.23 61.55 -25.81
C THR A 115 -25.12 60.43 -25.30
N MET A 116 -25.31 60.35 -23.97
CA MET A 116 -26.01 59.24 -23.32
C MET A 116 -27.53 59.33 -23.47
N LEU A 117 -28.09 60.54 -23.51
CA LEU A 117 -29.53 60.77 -23.61
C LEU A 117 -30.10 60.31 -24.96
N PRO A 118 -29.51 60.64 -26.12
CA PRO A 118 -29.96 60.09 -27.40
C PRO A 118 -29.88 58.56 -27.46
N GLU A 119 -28.79 57.97 -26.98
CA GLU A 119 -28.62 56.51 -26.91
C GLU A 119 -29.71 55.87 -26.05
N TRP A 120 -29.93 56.40 -24.85
CA TRP A 120 -30.92 55.90 -23.91
C TRP A 120 -32.34 56.05 -24.46
N LEU A 121 -32.69 57.19 -25.05
CA LEU A 121 -34.00 57.44 -25.66
C LEU A 121 -34.30 56.44 -26.80
N ASN A 122 -33.31 56.12 -27.63
CA ASN A 122 -33.46 55.09 -28.65
C ASN A 122 -33.74 53.71 -28.02
N VAL A 123 -32.99 53.33 -26.98
CA VAL A 123 -33.23 52.07 -26.25
C VAL A 123 -34.62 52.05 -25.61
N VAL A 124 -35.11 53.17 -25.06
CA VAL A 124 -36.47 53.28 -24.52
C VAL A 124 -37.51 53.07 -25.63
N GLN A 125 -37.31 53.67 -26.80
CA GLN A 125 -38.20 53.53 -27.94
C GLN A 125 -38.27 52.07 -28.44
N GLU A 126 -37.13 51.40 -28.58
CA GLU A 126 -37.04 49.99 -28.97
C GLU A 126 -37.62 49.07 -27.88
N THR A 127 -37.31 49.31 -26.62
CA THR A 127 -37.88 48.56 -25.48
C THR A 127 -39.40 48.66 -25.45
N LEU A 128 -39.93 49.87 -25.72
CA LEU A 128 -41.36 50.10 -25.78
C LEU A 128 -42.00 49.41 -26.99
N ALA A 129 -41.30 49.26 -28.12
CA ALA A 129 -41.80 48.57 -29.31
C ALA A 129 -41.77 47.05 -29.13
N GLU A 130 -40.61 46.50 -28.78
CA GLU A 130 -40.29 45.07 -28.87
C GLU A 130 -40.53 44.29 -27.56
N THR A 131 -40.82 44.99 -26.45
CA THR A 131 -40.93 44.34 -25.13
C THR A 131 -42.20 44.70 -24.34
N THR A 132 -42.33 44.15 -23.13
CA THR A 132 -43.48 44.35 -22.26
C THR A 132 -43.34 45.63 -21.43
N THR A 133 -44.46 46.26 -21.08
CA THR A 133 -44.51 47.42 -20.17
C THR A 133 -43.76 47.17 -18.86
N LYS A 134 -43.82 45.93 -18.33
CA LYS A 134 -43.08 45.56 -17.13
C LYS A 134 -41.57 45.69 -17.32
N LYS A 135 -41.03 45.25 -18.46
CA LYS A 135 -39.60 45.38 -18.79
C LYS A 135 -39.18 46.84 -18.94
N LEU A 136 -40.03 47.66 -19.55
CA LEU A 136 -39.80 49.11 -19.68
C LEU A 136 -39.67 49.79 -18.30
N VAL A 137 -40.61 49.54 -17.39
CA VAL A 137 -40.57 50.05 -16.01
C VAL A 137 -39.32 49.56 -15.26
N MET A 138 -38.98 48.27 -15.38
CA MET A 138 -37.74 47.74 -14.79
C MET A 138 -36.49 48.39 -15.38
N PHE A 139 -36.49 48.73 -16.67
CA PHE A 139 -35.38 49.44 -17.32
C PHE A 139 -35.23 50.88 -16.80
N PHE A 140 -36.33 51.58 -16.52
CA PHE A 140 -36.27 52.91 -15.88
C PHE A 140 -35.68 52.83 -14.46
N SER A 141 -36.11 51.86 -13.65
CA SER A 141 -35.53 51.62 -12.32
C SER A 141 -34.04 51.30 -12.42
N PHE A 142 -33.66 50.39 -13.32
CA PHE A 142 -32.26 50.04 -13.58
C PHE A 142 -31.43 51.25 -14.01
N THR A 143 -31.98 52.12 -14.87
CA THR A 143 -31.31 53.36 -15.32
C THR A 143 -31.01 54.25 -14.12
N SER A 144 -31.97 54.41 -13.21
CA SER A 144 -31.78 55.21 -12.00
C SER A 144 -30.61 54.68 -11.15
N ASP A 145 -30.55 53.36 -10.94
CA ASP A 145 -29.51 52.70 -10.14
C ASP A 145 -28.12 52.82 -10.80
N LEU A 146 -28.04 52.60 -12.12
CA LEU A 146 -26.78 52.67 -12.86
C LEU A 146 -26.25 54.11 -12.94
N VAL A 147 -27.10 55.07 -13.31
CA VAL A 147 -26.67 56.45 -13.58
C VAL A 147 -26.41 57.22 -12.29
N SER A 148 -27.21 57.00 -11.25
CA SER A 148 -27.08 57.76 -10.00
C SER A 148 -26.08 57.12 -9.02
N ASN A 149 -26.09 55.78 -8.95
CA ASN A 149 -25.35 55.05 -7.91
C ASN A 149 -24.18 54.23 -8.47
N ASN A 150 -23.99 54.19 -9.79
CA ASN A 150 -23.02 53.32 -10.47
C ASN A 150 -23.24 51.83 -10.18
N ILE A 151 -24.48 51.45 -9.84
CA ILE A 151 -24.84 50.07 -9.51
C ILE A 151 -25.35 49.39 -10.79
N LEU A 152 -24.61 48.39 -11.26
CA LEU A 152 -25.04 47.55 -12.37
C LEU A 152 -26.16 46.60 -11.95
N ARG A 153 -26.08 46.07 -10.73
CA ARG A 153 -27.15 45.28 -10.13
C ARG A 153 -26.99 45.16 -8.64
N GLU A 154 -28.10 45.27 -7.92
CA GLU A 154 -28.20 44.90 -6.51
C GLU A 154 -29.20 43.76 -6.31
N SER A 155 -28.83 42.80 -5.47
CA SER A 155 -29.65 41.66 -5.08
C SER A 155 -29.43 41.35 -3.60
N LYS A 156 -30.23 40.46 -3.02
CA LYS A 156 -30.03 40.01 -1.62
C LYS A 156 -28.65 39.37 -1.38
N SER A 157 -28.01 38.85 -2.42
CA SER A 157 -26.80 38.05 -2.33
C SER A 157 -25.53 38.76 -2.81
N ALA A 158 -25.65 39.78 -3.65
CA ALA A 158 -24.51 40.52 -4.20
C ALA A 158 -24.96 41.87 -4.76
N SER A 159 -24.05 42.85 -4.70
CA SER A 159 -24.13 44.13 -5.38
C SER A 159 -22.91 44.30 -6.30
N TRP A 160 -23.16 44.67 -7.54
CA TRP A 160 -22.15 44.87 -8.58
C TRP A 160 -22.08 46.35 -8.96
N ASN A 161 -20.90 46.96 -8.83
CA ASN A 161 -20.67 48.38 -9.05
C ASN A 161 -19.62 48.62 -10.15
N VAL A 162 -19.87 49.60 -11.01
CA VAL A 162 -19.01 49.91 -12.17
C VAL A 162 -18.14 51.16 -11.95
N GLY A 163 -18.20 51.78 -10.77
CA GLY A 163 -17.41 52.95 -10.43
C GLY A 163 -17.65 54.10 -11.41
N LYS A 164 -16.57 54.70 -11.92
CA LYS A 164 -16.63 55.79 -12.91
C LYS A 164 -16.52 55.29 -14.35
N ALA A 165 -17.05 54.11 -14.64
CA ALA A 165 -16.90 53.49 -15.95
C ALA A 165 -17.66 54.24 -17.05
N ASP A 166 -17.07 54.20 -18.24
CA ASP A 166 -17.69 54.68 -19.46
C ASP A 166 -18.53 53.58 -20.11
N TYR A 167 -19.81 53.86 -20.30
CA TYR A 167 -20.75 52.94 -20.93
C TYR A 167 -21.68 53.63 -21.91
N LYS A 168 -22.26 52.83 -22.81
CA LYS A 168 -23.29 53.23 -23.76
C LYS A 168 -24.52 52.35 -23.64
N PHE A 169 -25.69 52.93 -23.90
CA PHE A 169 -26.95 52.18 -23.98
C PHE A 169 -27.16 51.69 -25.41
N THR A 170 -27.52 50.41 -25.56
CA THR A 170 -27.95 49.84 -26.84
C THR A 170 -29.12 48.90 -26.62
N PHE A 171 -29.80 48.52 -27.69
CA PHE A 171 -30.79 47.47 -27.68
C PHE A 171 -30.29 46.33 -28.58
N GLU A 172 -30.35 45.09 -28.10
CA GLU A 172 -29.98 43.92 -28.88
C GLU A 172 -31.11 42.89 -28.83
N MET A 173 -31.64 42.56 -30.01
CA MET A 173 -32.73 41.59 -30.22
C MET A 173 -34.02 41.96 -29.47
N ILE A 174 -34.12 41.62 -28.18
CA ILE A 174 -35.33 41.72 -27.36
C ILE A 174 -35.07 42.32 -25.97
N GLU A 175 -33.89 42.89 -25.73
CA GLU A 175 -33.57 43.54 -24.45
C GLU A 175 -32.58 44.71 -24.55
N PRO A 176 -32.66 45.67 -23.60
CA PRO A 176 -31.62 46.66 -23.34
C PRO A 176 -30.29 46.01 -22.92
N VAL A 177 -29.20 46.52 -23.49
CA VAL A 177 -27.82 46.08 -23.21
C VAL A 177 -26.94 47.29 -22.93
N ILE A 178 -26.04 47.16 -21.97
CA ILE A 178 -25.11 48.22 -21.58
C ILE A 178 -23.72 47.76 -21.99
N ILE A 179 -23.07 48.55 -22.85
CA ILE A 179 -21.76 48.20 -23.41
C ILE A 179 -20.69 49.08 -22.78
N PHE A 180 -19.68 48.44 -22.20
CA PHE A 180 -18.49 49.03 -21.63
C PHE A 180 -17.32 48.73 -22.57
N ASN A 181 -16.96 49.69 -23.42
CA ASN A 181 -15.89 49.50 -24.42
C ASN A 181 -14.49 49.77 -23.87
N ASN A 182 -14.38 50.66 -22.88
CA ASN A 182 -13.14 51.03 -22.22
C ASN A 182 -12.91 50.14 -20.98
N PRO A 183 -11.66 49.73 -20.70
CA PRO A 183 -11.34 48.99 -19.49
C PRO A 183 -11.71 49.78 -18.22
N PHE A 184 -12.34 49.10 -17.26
CA PHE A 184 -12.67 49.63 -15.93
C PHE A 184 -12.61 48.51 -14.88
N ASP A 185 -12.69 48.88 -13.61
CA ASP A 185 -12.69 47.91 -12.51
C ASP A 185 -14.13 47.59 -12.10
N LEU A 186 -14.53 46.33 -12.25
CA LEU A 186 -15.86 45.86 -11.86
C LEU A 186 -15.79 45.31 -10.43
N ASN A 187 -16.45 46.00 -9.50
CA ASN A 187 -16.47 45.62 -8.08
C ASN A 187 -17.68 44.73 -7.77
N CYS A 188 -17.44 43.64 -7.05
CA CYS A 188 -18.46 42.81 -6.44
C CYS A 188 -18.41 42.95 -4.92
N SER A 189 -19.53 43.30 -4.31
CA SER A 189 -19.69 43.32 -2.85
C SER A 189 -20.83 42.41 -2.41
N ALA A 190 -20.64 41.74 -1.27
CA ALA A 190 -21.69 40.94 -0.63
C ALA A 190 -21.44 40.86 0.88
N GLU A 191 -22.36 40.24 1.61
CA GLU A 191 -22.20 40.03 3.05
C GLU A 191 -20.97 39.12 3.32
N GLY A 192 -19.89 39.71 3.82
CA GLY A 192 -18.61 39.02 4.07
C GLY A 192 -17.39 39.63 3.37
N GLY A 193 -17.57 40.60 2.46
CA GLY A 193 -16.46 41.33 1.83
C GLY A 193 -16.74 41.77 0.40
N SER A 194 -15.67 42.12 -0.31
CA SER A 194 -15.71 42.49 -1.73
C SER A 194 -14.51 41.93 -2.49
N TYR A 195 -14.59 41.93 -3.82
CA TYR A 195 -13.43 41.77 -4.71
C TYR A 195 -13.63 42.56 -5.99
N ASP A 196 -12.51 42.87 -6.65
CA ASP A 196 -12.49 43.59 -7.92
C ASP A 196 -12.05 42.69 -9.06
N ILE A 197 -12.56 43.00 -10.26
CA ILE A 197 -12.04 42.51 -11.52
C ILE A 197 -11.42 43.70 -12.24
N PHE A 198 -10.09 43.76 -12.24
CA PHE A 198 -9.38 44.94 -12.71
C PHE A 198 -9.32 44.99 -14.23
N GLY A 199 -9.56 46.17 -14.82
CA GLY A 199 -9.39 46.42 -16.25
C GLY A 199 -10.27 45.55 -17.18
N THR A 200 -11.48 45.20 -16.74
CA THR A 200 -12.44 44.49 -17.58
C THR A 200 -13.20 45.43 -18.50
N LYS A 201 -13.73 44.88 -19.60
CA LYS A 201 -14.69 45.53 -20.49
C LYS A 201 -15.72 44.50 -20.93
N GLY A 202 -16.88 44.91 -21.42
CA GLY A 202 -17.90 43.90 -21.72
C GLY A 202 -19.29 44.44 -22.01
N LYS A 203 -20.25 43.51 -21.97
CA LYS A 203 -21.67 43.81 -22.15
C LYS A 203 -22.46 43.29 -20.96
N TYR A 204 -23.43 44.07 -20.51
CA TYR A 204 -24.39 43.65 -19.50
C TYR A 204 -25.78 43.51 -20.12
N TYR A 205 -26.36 42.32 -19.98
CA TYR A 205 -27.73 42.02 -20.39
C TYR A 205 -28.64 42.09 -19.17
N PHE A 206 -29.43 43.15 -19.11
CA PHE A 206 -30.18 43.48 -17.88
C PHE A 206 -31.30 42.49 -17.59
N VAL A 207 -31.95 41.91 -18.63
CA VAL A 207 -33.09 41.00 -18.44
C VAL A 207 -32.60 39.64 -17.98
N SER A 208 -31.55 39.11 -18.61
CA SER A 208 -30.93 37.85 -18.20
C SER A 208 -30.09 37.98 -16.94
N THR A 209 -29.74 39.21 -16.54
CA THR A 209 -28.86 39.56 -15.40
C THR A 209 -27.44 39.03 -15.57
N GLU A 210 -26.95 39.02 -16.82
CA GLU A 210 -25.68 38.42 -17.19
C GLU A 210 -24.67 39.47 -17.64
N TRP A 211 -23.47 39.41 -17.05
CA TRP A 211 -22.30 40.16 -17.51
C TRP A 211 -21.44 39.27 -18.38
N PHE A 212 -21.19 39.68 -19.62
CA PHE A 212 -20.24 39.06 -20.53
C PHE A 212 -18.97 39.92 -20.58
N GLY A 213 -17.99 39.50 -19.79
CA GLY A 213 -16.71 40.18 -19.65
C GLY A 213 -15.69 39.72 -20.67
N LYS A 214 -14.87 40.66 -21.12
CA LYS A 214 -13.68 40.46 -21.92
C LYS A 214 -12.50 41.14 -21.23
N ASN A 215 -11.41 40.40 -21.10
CA ASN A 215 -10.24 40.77 -20.32
C ASN A 215 -10.57 41.03 -18.85
N GLY A 216 -9.54 41.02 -18.03
CA GLY A 216 -9.64 41.32 -16.61
C GLY A 216 -8.51 40.67 -15.84
N VAL A 217 -8.19 41.23 -14.68
CA VAL A 217 -7.21 40.67 -13.77
C VAL A 217 -7.85 40.43 -12.42
N ILE A 218 -7.58 39.26 -11.85
CA ILE A 218 -7.89 38.95 -10.45
C ILE A 218 -6.55 38.64 -9.77
N ASN A 219 -6.30 39.24 -8.60
CA ASN A 219 -5.07 39.04 -7.85
C ASN A 219 -5.35 38.41 -6.47
N TRP A 220 -4.27 38.04 -5.76
CA TRP A 220 -4.33 37.44 -4.43
C TRP A 220 -3.99 38.43 -3.31
N GLU A 221 -4.17 39.74 -3.53
CA GLU A 221 -3.87 40.77 -2.52
C GLU A 221 -4.72 40.62 -1.26
N SER A 222 -5.99 40.22 -1.40
CA SER A 222 -6.88 39.87 -0.27
C SER A 222 -6.36 38.71 0.59
N GLN A 223 -5.42 37.93 0.04
CA GLN A 223 -4.72 36.84 0.70
C GLN A 223 -3.28 37.22 1.09
N GLY A 224 -2.93 38.51 1.10
CA GLY A 224 -1.63 39.03 1.52
C GLY A 224 -0.48 38.72 0.55
N MET A 225 -0.78 38.41 -0.72
CA MET A 225 0.22 38.18 -1.76
C MET A 225 0.39 39.44 -2.62
N SER A 226 1.61 39.69 -3.13
CA SER A 226 1.85 40.81 -4.05
C SER A 226 1.03 40.69 -5.33
N LYS A 227 0.29 41.74 -5.68
CA LYS A 227 -0.55 41.82 -6.88
C LYS A 227 0.23 41.64 -8.19
N ASP A 228 1.51 41.99 -8.21
CA ASP A 228 2.37 41.88 -9.39
C ASP A 228 3.06 40.51 -9.50
N SER A 229 2.91 39.66 -8.48
CA SER A 229 3.56 38.35 -8.38
C SER A 229 2.58 37.19 -8.55
N ILE A 230 1.37 37.31 -7.98
CA ILE A 230 0.32 36.28 -8.07
C ILE A 230 -0.99 36.90 -8.56
N TYR A 231 -1.32 36.61 -9.81
CA TYR A 231 -2.52 37.11 -10.46
C TYR A 231 -2.96 36.17 -11.59
N VAL A 232 -4.19 36.36 -12.05
CA VAL A 232 -4.73 35.65 -13.19
C VAL A 232 -5.38 36.62 -14.17
N GLU A 233 -5.02 36.47 -15.43
CA GLU A 233 -5.61 37.20 -16.55
C GLU A 233 -6.75 36.36 -17.12
N ILE A 234 -7.96 36.90 -17.12
CA ILE A 234 -9.16 36.23 -17.65
C ILE A 234 -9.52 36.83 -19.00
N LYS A 235 -9.70 36.01 -20.04
CA LYS A 235 -9.93 36.50 -21.41
C LYS A 235 -11.40 36.71 -21.73
N SER A 236 -12.22 35.68 -21.59
CA SER A 236 -13.66 35.72 -21.81
C SER A 236 -14.32 35.00 -20.65
N TYR A 237 -15.39 35.58 -20.10
CA TYR A 237 -16.10 34.99 -18.98
C TYR A 237 -17.52 35.53 -18.86
N LYS A 238 -18.31 34.84 -18.06
CA LYS A 238 -19.71 35.17 -17.81
C LYS A 238 -19.98 35.20 -16.32
N ILE A 239 -20.73 36.21 -15.87
CA ILE A 239 -21.16 36.33 -14.48
C ILE A 239 -22.68 36.41 -14.43
N ASP A 240 -23.29 35.57 -13.58
CA ASP A 240 -24.66 35.79 -13.10
C ASP A 240 -24.61 36.85 -12.00
N THR A 241 -24.96 38.10 -12.34
CA THR A 241 -24.84 39.25 -11.43
C THR A 241 -25.79 39.21 -10.23
N ARG A 242 -26.67 38.20 -10.15
CA ARG A 242 -27.43 37.92 -8.90
C ARG A 242 -26.54 37.29 -7.84
N LYS A 243 -25.40 36.73 -8.20
CA LYS A 243 -24.47 36.02 -7.31
C LYS A 243 -23.17 36.81 -7.17
N SER A 244 -22.41 36.53 -6.12
CA SER A 244 -21.07 37.08 -5.91
C SER A 244 -19.97 36.24 -6.55
N VAL A 245 -20.30 35.29 -7.43
CA VAL A 245 -19.37 34.28 -7.94
C VAL A 245 -18.96 34.60 -9.38
N LEU A 246 -17.66 34.63 -9.62
CA LEU A 246 -17.05 34.62 -10.95
C LEU A 246 -16.47 33.23 -11.23
N VAL A 247 -16.71 32.73 -12.44
CA VAL A 247 -16.04 31.55 -13.00
C VAL A 247 -15.50 31.93 -14.39
N SER A 248 -14.23 31.70 -14.64
CA SER A 248 -13.62 31.84 -15.97
C SER A 248 -12.79 30.60 -16.27
N ASP A 249 -13.12 29.93 -17.38
CA ASP A 249 -12.39 28.79 -17.95
C ASP A 249 -11.20 29.22 -18.83
N SER A 250 -11.07 30.51 -19.10
CA SER A 250 -10.11 31.09 -20.02
C SER A 250 -9.13 31.96 -19.24
N ALA A 251 -8.44 31.33 -18.27
CA ALA A 251 -7.62 32.01 -17.28
C ALA A 251 -6.12 31.68 -17.48
N THR A 252 -5.28 32.71 -17.51
CA THR A 252 -3.81 32.61 -17.59
C THR A 252 -3.24 33.04 -16.24
N PHE A 253 -2.79 32.08 -15.46
CA PHE A 253 -2.32 32.27 -14.10
C PHE A 253 -0.82 32.49 -14.03
N TRP A 254 -0.43 33.52 -13.31
CA TRP A 254 0.94 33.92 -13.06
C TRP A 254 1.23 33.73 -11.59
N ASN A 255 2.26 32.94 -11.28
CA ASN A 255 2.86 32.88 -9.96
C ASN A 255 4.38 32.95 -10.13
N LYS A 256 4.90 34.17 -10.11
CA LYS A 256 6.31 34.48 -10.39
C LYS A 256 7.29 33.96 -9.34
N TYR A 257 6.80 33.51 -8.18
CA TYR A 257 7.64 32.87 -7.17
C TYR A 257 7.98 31.42 -7.51
N ILE A 258 7.15 30.75 -8.32
CA ILE A 258 7.24 29.30 -8.56
C ILE A 258 7.49 29.00 -10.04
N PHE A 259 6.87 29.75 -10.95
CA PHE A 259 6.92 29.45 -12.38
C PHE A 259 7.56 30.58 -13.18
N ASN A 260 8.42 30.18 -14.12
CA ASN A 260 8.98 31.09 -15.13
C ASN A 260 7.98 31.38 -16.26
N THR A 261 7.00 30.48 -16.48
CA THR A 261 5.96 30.59 -17.50
C THR A 261 4.58 30.50 -16.87
N PRO A 262 3.57 31.21 -17.40
CA PRO A 262 2.23 31.15 -16.87
C PRO A 262 1.56 29.79 -17.14
N ILE A 263 0.54 29.49 -16.34
CA ILE A 263 -0.24 28.24 -16.46
C ILE A 263 -1.66 28.59 -16.87
N VAL A 264 -2.21 27.82 -17.81
CA VAL A 264 -3.60 27.96 -18.24
C VAL A 264 -4.53 27.08 -17.39
N GLY A 265 -5.71 27.60 -17.09
CA GLY A 265 -6.66 26.90 -16.24
C GLY A 265 -7.98 27.63 -16.05
N GLN A 266 -8.69 27.23 -15.01
CA GLN A 266 -9.94 27.84 -14.58
C GLN A 266 -9.71 28.64 -13.28
N VAL A 267 -10.25 29.85 -13.21
CA VAL A 267 -10.36 30.62 -11.96
C VAL A 267 -11.81 30.66 -11.48
N VAL A 268 -11.97 30.53 -10.17
CA VAL A 268 -13.21 30.80 -9.45
C VAL A 268 -12.91 31.83 -8.36
N ASN A 269 -13.64 32.95 -8.36
CA ASN A 269 -13.58 33.91 -7.27
C ASN A 269 -14.98 34.14 -6.70
N LYS A 270 -15.11 34.31 -5.39
CA LYS A 270 -16.39 34.65 -4.77
C LYS A 270 -16.23 35.32 -3.42
N VAL A 271 -17.21 36.16 -3.07
CA VAL A 271 -17.37 36.62 -1.68
C VAL A 271 -18.00 35.52 -0.86
N SER A 272 -17.44 35.23 0.33
CA SER A 272 -17.99 34.27 1.29
C SER A 272 -17.80 34.76 2.73
N LYS A 273 -18.28 34.00 3.73
CA LYS A 273 -18.20 34.37 5.15
C LYS A 273 -17.34 33.40 5.96
N GLY A 274 -16.75 33.90 7.05
CA GLY A 274 -15.96 33.12 7.99
C GLY A 274 -14.78 32.42 7.32
N LYS A 275 -14.38 31.23 7.81
CA LYS A 275 -13.24 30.44 7.27
C LYS A 275 -13.32 30.11 5.78
N LYS A 276 -14.49 30.25 5.13
CA LYS A 276 -14.60 29.99 3.68
C LYS A 276 -13.93 31.06 2.83
N THR A 277 -13.73 32.27 3.34
CA THR A 277 -13.06 33.39 2.64
C THR A 277 -11.61 33.05 2.28
N GLU A 278 -10.93 32.31 3.16
CA GLU A 278 -9.54 31.86 2.98
C GLU A 278 -9.35 30.93 1.78
N ASN A 279 -10.43 30.44 1.13
CA ASN A 279 -10.34 29.57 -0.03
C ASN A 279 -10.38 30.30 -1.38
N TYR A 280 -10.61 31.61 -1.38
CA TYR A 280 -10.77 32.40 -2.60
C TYR A 280 -9.76 33.56 -2.65
N PRO A 281 -9.24 33.92 -3.83
CA PRO A 281 -9.56 33.32 -5.14
C PRO A 281 -9.00 31.89 -5.28
N LYS A 282 -9.55 31.14 -6.23
CA LYS A 282 -9.17 29.75 -6.49
C LYS A 282 -8.80 29.56 -7.96
N PHE A 283 -7.66 28.96 -8.23
CA PHE A 283 -7.20 28.59 -9.58
C PHE A 283 -6.98 27.08 -9.66
N ILE A 284 -7.32 26.47 -10.80
CA ILE A 284 -7.07 25.06 -11.12
C ILE A 284 -6.47 25.00 -12.53
N SER A 285 -5.29 24.39 -12.68
CA SER A 285 -4.68 24.16 -14.00
C SER A 285 -5.43 23.11 -14.81
N TYR A 286 -5.40 23.25 -16.13
CA TYR A 286 -5.85 22.18 -17.03
C TYR A 286 -4.80 21.09 -17.19
N SER A 287 -3.53 21.49 -17.32
CA SER A 287 -2.43 20.53 -17.36
C SER A 287 -2.32 19.82 -16.02
N LYS A 288 -2.20 18.49 -16.09
CA LYS A 288 -1.88 17.59 -14.99
C LYS A 288 -0.42 17.11 -15.04
N ASN A 289 0.41 17.79 -15.83
CA ASN A 289 1.82 17.47 -16.01
C ASN A 289 2.74 18.67 -15.72
N ILE A 290 2.40 19.46 -14.69
CA ILE A 290 3.24 20.58 -14.24
C ILE A 290 4.31 20.01 -13.32
N GLU A 291 5.58 20.23 -13.66
CA GLU A 291 6.73 19.80 -12.86
C GLU A 291 7.23 20.96 -11.98
N LEU A 292 7.35 20.70 -10.69
CA LEU A 292 8.02 21.54 -9.71
C LEU A 292 9.24 20.78 -9.21
N LYS A 293 10.42 21.22 -9.61
CA LYS A 293 11.68 20.61 -9.17
C LYS A 293 12.09 21.14 -7.81
N ASP A 294 12.70 20.28 -7.01
CA ASP A 294 13.25 20.60 -5.70
C ASP A 294 12.26 21.32 -4.78
N ILE A 295 11.00 20.84 -4.73
CA ILE A 295 10.03 21.31 -3.72
C ILE A 295 10.55 21.08 -2.30
N PHE A 296 11.39 20.06 -2.16
CA PHE A 296 12.42 19.90 -1.13
C PHE A 296 13.68 19.35 -1.80
N PRO A 297 14.87 19.42 -1.16
CA PRO A 297 16.08 18.89 -1.79
C PRO A 297 15.91 17.43 -2.21
N ASN A 298 16.13 17.13 -3.49
CA ASN A 298 15.94 15.82 -4.12
C ASN A 298 14.49 15.28 -4.11
N VAL A 299 13.49 16.14 -3.93
CA VAL A 299 12.08 15.78 -3.98
C VAL A 299 11.38 16.71 -4.96
N ASP A 300 10.84 16.11 -6.02
CA ASP A 300 10.11 16.80 -7.07
C ASP A 300 8.61 16.53 -6.95
N TYR A 301 7.82 17.43 -7.53
CA TYR A 301 6.39 17.24 -7.73
C TYR A 301 6.06 17.27 -9.23
N ARG A 302 5.19 16.37 -9.67
CA ARG A 302 4.63 16.36 -11.04
C ARG A 302 3.11 16.20 -10.94
N GLY A 303 2.31 17.10 -11.49
CA GLY A 303 0.85 16.97 -11.41
C GLY A 303 0.08 18.21 -11.81
N GLY A 304 -1.20 18.29 -11.40
CA GLY A 304 -2.02 19.49 -11.56
C GLY A 304 -1.80 20.54 -10.48
N TYR A 305 -1.71 21.79 -10.87
CA TYR A 305 -1.54 22.91 -9.95
C TYR A 305 -2.89 23.51 -9.55
N LYS A 306 -3.20 23.51 -8.26
CA LYS A 306 -4.38 24.20 -7.72
C LYS A 306 -3.96 25.15 -6.61
N MET A 307 -4.34 26.43 -6.75
CA MET A 307 -4.16 27.43 -5.70
C MET A 307 -5.53 27.75 -5.10
N GLN A 308 -5.68 27.58 -3.79
CA GLN A 308 -6.93 27.82 -3.07
C GLN A 308 -6.65 28.81 -1.93
N GLY A 309 -7.00 30.08 -2.15
CA GLY A 309 -6.50 31.18 -1.33
C GLY A 309 -4.97 31.18 -1.28
N LYS A 310 -4.38 31.11 -0.08
CA LYS A 310 -2.91 31.05 0.08
C LYS A 310 -2.32 29.65 -0.12
N GLU A 311 -3.14 28.60 -0.08
CA GLU A 311 -2.64 27.23 -0.08
C GLU A 311 -2.42 26.71 -1.49
N PHE A 312 -1.24 26.17 -1.73
CA PHE A 312 -0.98 25.30 -2.87
C PHE A 312 -1.48 23.88 -2.58
N ILE A 313 -2.26 23.34 -3.50
CA ILE A 313 -2.74 21.96 -3.50
C ILE A 313 -2.19 21.28 -4.74
N ALA A 314 -1.38 20.25 -4.52
CA ALA A 314 -0.98 19.30 -5.55
C ALA A 314 -2.20 18.45 -5.93
N ASP A 315 -2.77 18.70 -7.10
CA ASP A 315 -4.07 18.19 -7.54
C ASP A 315 -3.91 17.12 -8.62
N GLY A 316 -4.06 15.86 -8.23
CA GLY A 316 -4.01 14.70 -9.12
C GLY A 316 -5.31 14.39 -9.84
N GLY A 317 -6.39 15.15 -9.57
CA GLY A 317 -7.68 14.89 -10.17
C GLY A 317 -8.27 13.56 -9.70
N LYS A 318 -9.10 12.94 -10.55
CA LYS A 318 -9.72 11.65 -10.25
C LYS A 318 -8.74 10.48 -10.40
N TYR A 319 -7.81 10.56 -11.36
CA TYR A 319 -6.91 9.47 -11.75
C TYR A 319 -5.54 9.52 -11.04
N ALA A 320 -5.48 10.08 -9.83
CA ALA A 320 -4.26 10.14 -9.01
C ALA A 320 -2.99 10.65 -9.73
N GLU A 321 -3.12 11.62 -10.65
CA GLU A 321 -2.03 12.05 -11.52
C GLU A 321 -0.97 12.90 -10.82
N ALA A 322 -1.20 13.33 -9.57
CA ALA A 322 -0.21 14.04 -8.79
C ALA A 322 0.81 13.03 -8.26
N LYS A 323 2.09 13.34 -8.46
CA LYS A 323 3.23 12.50 -8.13
C LYS A 323 4.23 13.28 -7.29
N ILE A 324 4.69 12.66 -6.20
CA ILE A 324 5.88 13.06 -5.47
C ILE A 324 6.99 12.09 -5.85
N VAL A 325 8.10 12.64 -6.33
CA VAL A 325 9.22 11.87 -6.88
C VAL A 325 10.46 12.15 -6.05
N PHE A 326 10.97 11.13 -5.40
CA PHE A 326 12.22 11.22 -4.65
C PHE A 326 13.35 10.76 -5.55
N LYS A 327 14.44 11.53 -5.55
CA LYS A 327 15.60 11.30 -6.40
C LYS A 327 16.82 10.97 -5.57
N ARG A 328 17.69 10.13 -6.15
CA ARG A 328 19.05 9.88 -5.66
C ARG A 328 19.97 9.84 -6.86
N ASP A 329 21.05 10.63 -6.82
CA ASP A 329 22.01 10.78 -7.92
C ASP A 329 21.33 11.10 -9.28
N GLY A 330 20.27 11.91 -9.22
CA GLY A 330 19.47 12.31 -10.39
C GLY A 330 18.49 11.27 -10.93
N LYS A 331 18.43 10.06 -10.36
CA LYS A 331 17.49 8.99 -10.75
C LYS A 331 16.27 8.96 -9.82
N ASP A 332 15.10 8.67 -10.39
CA ASP A 332 13.85 8.48 -9.64
C ASP A 332 13.95 7.14 -8.88
N VAL A 333 13.98 7.18 -7.53
CA VAL A 333 14.10 5.99 -6.67
C VAL A 333 12.80 5.61 -5.99
N PHE A 334 11.93 6.61 -5.77
CA PHE A 334 10.63 6.40 -5.17
C PHE A 334 9.62 7.36 -5.78
N ILE A 335 8.44 6.84 -6.12
CA ILE A 335 7.32 7.61 -6.64
C ILE A 335 6.10 7.31 -5.79
N ALA A 336 5.45 8.36 -5.29
CA ALA A 336 4.11 8.27 -4.72
C ALA A 336 3.12 9.03 -5.61
N ASN A 337 2.03 8.38 -6.00
CA ASN A 337 0.93 9.00 -6.76
C ASN A 337 -0.34 9.09 -5.90
N ALA A 338 -1.09 10.18 -6.01
CA ALA A 338 -2.31 10.38 -5.24
C ALA A 338 -3.27 11.36 -5.92
N ASN A 339 -4.55 11.31 -5.54
CA ASN A 339 -5.55 12.30 -5.96
C ASN A 339 -5.21 13.70 -5.42
N ARG A 340 -4.56 13.77 -4.26
CA ARG A 340 -4.15 15.03 -3.63
C ARG A 340 -2.96 14.83 -2.71
N PHE A 341 -1.97 15.71 -2.80
CA PHE A 341 -1.00 15.91 -1.73
C PHE A 341 -1.25 17.25 -1.01
N SER A 342 -1.14 17.23 0.33
CA SER A 342 -1.05 18.44 1.13
C SER A 342 0.42 18.76 1.36
N LEU A 343 0.88 19.88 0.81
CA LEU A 343 2.23 20.39 0.98
C LEU A 343 2.21 21.50 2.03
N LYS A 344 3.00 21.33 3.09
CA LYS A 344 3.28 22.31 4.14
C LYS A 344 4.79 22.62 4.13
N PRO A 345 5.25 23.71 4.75
CA PRO A 345 6.66 24.13 4.70
C PRO A 345 7.69 23.07 5.11
N ASP A 346 7.32 22.09 5.94
CA ASP A 346 8.23 21.01 6.38
C ASP A 346 7.65 19.60 6.12
N ARG A 347 6.50 19.49 5.45
CA ARG A 347 5.78 18.21 5.39
C ARG A 347 4.96 18.04 4.13
N ILE A 348 5.01 16.84 3.56
CA ILE A 348 4.08 16.39 2.52
C ILE A 348 3.24 15.24 3.11
N SER A 349 1.94 15.24 2.85
CA SER A 349 1.07 14.13 3.27
C SER A 349 -0.06 13.86 2.30
N SER A 350 -0.43 12.58 2.16
CA SER A 350 -1.67 12.10 1.54
C SER A 350 -2.27 11.00 2.41
N GLN A 351 -3.60 10.89 2.43
CA GLN A 351 -4.28 9.79 3.12
C GLN A 351 -4.24 8.50 2.30
N GLU A 352 -4.24 8.64 0.98
CA GLU A 352 -4.27 7.54 0.03
C GLU A 352 -3.23 7.84 -1.04
N ALA A 353 -2.21 7.00 -1.13
CA ALA A 353 -1.16 7.13 -2.13
C ALA A 353 -0.73 5.75 -2.63
N GLY A 354 -0.71 5.58 -3.95
CA GLY A 354 0.04 4.52 -4.59
C GLY A 354 1.53 4.80 -4.44
N VAL A 355 2.31 3.78 -4.09
CA VAL A 355 3.75 3.91 -3.92
C VAL A 355 4.48 2.89 -4.75
N LYS A 356 5.62 3.31 -5.30
CA LYS A 356 6.54 2.45 -6.01
C LYS A 356 7.97 2.84 -5.65
N ILE A 357 8.72 1.87 -5.15
CA ILE A 357 10.16 1.96 -4.86
C ILE A 357 10.87 1.14 -5.94
N TYR A 358 11.82 1.75 -6.63
CA TYR A 358 12.55 1.12 -7.72
C TYR A 358 13.80 0.41 -7.19
N PHE A 359 14.01 -0.83 -7.65
CA PHE A 359 15.15 -1.68 -7.31
C PHE A 359 15.75 -2.25 -8.60
N ASP A 360 16.63 -1.50 -9.25
CA ASP A 360 17.16 -1.84 -10.58
C ASP A 360 16.02 -2.14 -11.59
N GLY A 361 15.85 -3.41 -12.00
CA GLY A 361 14.76 -3.86 -12.87
C GLY A 361 13.48 -4.27 -12.12
N ASP A 362 13.55 -4.43 -10.80
CA ASP A 362 12.48 -4.84 -9.91
C ASP A 362 11.86 -3.64 -9.18
N SER A 363 10.78 -3.88 -8.45
CA SER A 363 10.10 -2.85 -7.67
C SER A 363 9.39 -3.40 -6.45
N ILE A 364 9.26 -2.53 -5.45
CA ILE A 364 8.37 -2.71 -4.32
C ILE A 364 7.21 -1.74 -4.49
N TYR A 365 5.97 -2.22 -4.48
CA TYR A 365 4.83 -1.36 -4.74
C TYR A 365 3.59 -1.73 -3.96
N HIS A 366 2.79 -0.70 -3.66
CA HIS A 366 1.51 -0.81 -2.97
C HIS A 366 0.53 0.21 -3.53
N ALA A 367 -0.77 -0.14 -3.61
CA ALA A 367 -1.77 0.68 -4.28
C ALA A 367 -2.23 1.89 -3.47
N ASN A 368 -2.29 1.72 -2.15
CA ASN A 368 -2.95 2.68 -1.28
C ASN A 368 -2.36 2.66 0.14
N LEU A 369 -1.38 3.52 0.43
CA LEU A 369 -0.84 3.74 1.77
C LEU A 369 -1.08 5.19 2.20
N GLN A 370 -1.18 5.41 3.50
CA GLN A 370 -1.09 6.76 4.03
C GLN A 370 0.36 7.23 3.91
N PHE A 371 0.57 8.28 3.12
CA PHE A 371 1.88 8.83 2.82
C PHE A 371 2.19 10.03 3.70
N LYS A 372 3.39 10.06 4.28
CA LYS A 372 3.89 11.21 5.03
C LYS A 372 5.40 11.37 4.87
N TYR A 373 5.84 12.55 4.46
CA TYR A 373 7.25 12.92 4.39
C TYR A 373 7.51 14.15 5.27
N ILE A 374 8.54 14.10 6.11
CA ILE A 374 8.98 15.20 6.98
C ILE A 374 10.37 15.63 6.53
N ASN A 375 10.50 16.87 6.03
CA ASN A 375 11.73 17.34 5.40
C ASN A 375 12.85 17.59 6.42
N SER A 376 12.55 18.17 7.59
CA SER A 376 13.51 18.43 8.67
C SER A 376 14.23 17.18 9.17
N LYS A 377 13.62 16.01 9.01
CA LYS A 377 14.18 14.70 9.36
C LYS A 377 14.62 13.87 8.15
N ARG A 378 14.34 14.36 6.93
CA ARG A 378 14.46 13.63 5.66
C ARG A 378 13.87 12.22 5.74
N GLN A 379 12.71 12.12 6.39
CA GLN A 379 12.09 10.85 6.75
C GLN A 379 10.75 10.67 6.02
N LEU A 380 10.66 9.59 5.25
CA LEU A 380 9.43 9.05 4.68
C LEU A 380 8.81 8.04 5.65
N GLN A 381 7.49 8.12 5.81
CA GLN A 381 6.67 7.20 6.60
C GLN A 381 5.48 6.78 5.75
N LEU A 382 5.28 5.48 5.60
CA LEU A 382 4.10 4.91 4.96
C LEU A 382 3.37 4.05 5.99
N TYR A 383 2.08 4.33 6.16
CA TYR A 383 1.25 3.61 7.12
C TYR A 383 0.22 2.78 6.40
N ARG A 384 0.02 1.57 6.91
CA ARG A 384 -1.00 0.63 6.48
C ARG A 384 -2.10 0.58 7.53
N ASN A 385 -3.34 0.76 7.12
CA ASN A 385 -4.51 0.47 7.94
C ASN A 385 -5.04 -0.92 7.56
N SER A 386 -4.73 -1.92 8.40
CA SER A 386 -5.11 -3.33 8.21
C SER A 386 -6.64 -3.54 8.19
N ASN A 387 -7.39 -2.71 8.92
CA ASN A 387 -8.85 -2.75 8.98
C ASN A 387 -9.52 -1.86 7.91
N GLY A 388 -8.75 -1.32 6.96
CA GLY A 388 -9.20 -0.37 5.97
C GLY A 388 -8.87 -0.78 4.53
N ILE A 389 -9.07 0.17 3.63
CA ILE A 389 -8.89 0.03 2.17
C ILE A 389 -7.41 -0.19 1.79
N SER A 390 -6.48 0.14 2.68
CA SER A 390 -5.03 -0.10 2.56
C SER A 390 -4.57 -1.48 3.07
N GLY A 391 -5.49 -2.43 3.29
CA GLY A 391 -5.20 -3.71 3.94
C GLY A 391 -4.44 -4.73 3.08
N ALA A 392 -4.11 -4.41 1.83
CA ALA A 392 -3.28 -5.25 0.96
C ALA A 392 -1.85 -5.36 1.47
N PRO A 393 -1.18 -6.51 1.31
CA PRO A 393 0.25 -6.58 1.57
C PRO A 393 1.01 -5.90 0.43
N MET A 394 2.19 -5.35 0.74
CA MET A 394 3.05 -4.72 -0.25
C MET A 394 3.82 -5.79 -1.03
N LEU A 395 3.82 -5.73 -2.35
CA LEU A 395 4.52 -6.72 -3.18
C LEU A 395 5.98 -6.30 -3.40
N ASN A 396 6.89 -7.23 -3.15
CA ASN A 396 8.32 -7.12 -3.38
C ASN A 396 8.75 -8.12 -4.46
N THR A 397 8.89 -7.62 -5.69
CA THR A 397 9.18 -8.47 -6.87
C THR A 397 10.61 -9.01 -6.91
N TYR A 398 11.58 -8.35 -6.26
CA TYR A 398 12.95 -8.85 -6.19
C TYR A 398 13.06 -10.11 -5.32
N HIS A 399 12.39 -10.09 -4.17
CA HIS A 399 12.41 -11.20 -3.23
C HIS A 399 11.29 -12.22 -3.50
N ASN A 400 10.35 -11.94 -4.41
CA ASN A 400 9.13 -12.75 -4.65
C ASN A 400 8.30 -13.01 -3.37
N VAL A 401 8.10 -11.96 -2.58
CA VAL A 401 7.26 -12.01 -1.36
C VAL A 401 6.26 -10.86 -1.30
N THR A 402 5.13 -11.10 -0.66
CA THR A 402 4.23 -10.06 -0.16
C THR A 402 4.55 -9.74 1.30
N MET A 403 4.46 -8.47 1.69
CA MET A 403 4.90 -7.96 2.99
C MET A 403 3.74 -7.26 3.71
N ASP A 404 3.34 -7.81 4.85
CA ASP A 404 2.32 -7.27 5.74
C ASP A 404 2.99 -6.59 6.95
N PHE A 405 2.83 -5.27 7.07
CA PHE A 405 3.37 -4.45 8.15
C PHE A 405 2.43 -3.27 8.46
N GLU A 406 2.60 -2.63 9.62
CA GLU A 406 1.86 -1.41 9.96
C GLU A 406 2.57 -0.14 9.49
N LEU A 407 3.91 -0.11 9.61
CA LEU A 407 4.73 1.07 9.36
C LEU A 407 5.98 0.72 8.55
N LEU A 408 6.16 1.42 7.43
CA LEU A 408 7.44 1.52 6.71
C LEU A 408 8.06 2.88 6.99
N GLN A 409 9.34 2.89 7.36
CA GLN A 409 10.13 4.10 7.54
C GLN A 409 11.38 4.08 6.68
N TRP A 410 11.68 5.22 6.06
CA TRP A 410 12.88 5.37 5.26
C TRP A 410 13.46 6.76 5.44
N ASN A 411 14.75 6.84 5.77
CA ASN A 411 15.51 8.08 5.59
C ASN A 411 15.93 8.13 4.12
N ILE A 412 15.44 9.13 3.39
CA ILE A 412 15.57 9.20 1.92
C ILE A 412 17.01 9.42 1.44
N ASP A 413 17.93 9.77 2.35
CA ASP A 413 19.36 9.85 2.06
C ASP A 413 20.12 8.58 2.49
N GLY A 414 19.48 7.68 3.25
CA GLY A 414 20.06 6.43 3.75
C GLY A 414 19.67 5.19 2.92
N ASP A 415 20.42 4.11 3.08
CA ASP A 415 20.23 2.88 2.29
C ASP A 415 19.28 1.86 2.95
N ILE A 416 18.75 2.16 4.13
CA ILE A 416 17.94 1.23 4.92
C ILE A 416 16.49 1.67 4.97
N ILE A 417 15.60 0.78 4.51
CA ILE A 417 14.15 0.86 4.73
C ILE A 417 13.81 -0.08 5.88
N ALA A 418 13.11 0.43 6.90
CA ALA A 418 12.69 -0.34 8.07
C ALA A 418 11.19 -0.64 8.02
N PHE A 419 10.81 -1.85 8.43
CA PHE A 419 9.42 -2.32 8.54
C PHE A 419 9.14 -2.75 9.98
N GLY A 420 7.96 -2.39 10.49
CA GLY A 420 7.54 -2.76 11.84
C GLY A 420 6.22 -2.12 12.24
N SER A 421 6.05 -1.89 13.54
CA SER A 421 4.84 -1.31 14.12
C SER A 421 4.95 0.19 14.41
N LEU A 422 3.80 0.78 14.72
CA LEU A 422 3.72 2.15 15.22
C LEU A 422 4.49 2.35 16.55
N PRO A 423 4.95 3.58 16.85
CA PRO A 423 5.60 3.87 18.12
C PRO A 423 4.68 3.59 19.32
N GLY A 424 5.21 2.92 20.35
CA GLY A 424 4.49 2.61 21.59
C GLY A 424 3.68 1.31 21.57
N THR A 425 3.77 0.52 20.49
CA THR A 425 3.22 -0.84 20.45
C THR A 425 4.07 -1.80 21.30
N ALA A 426 3.43 -2.62 22.13
CA ALA A 426 4.12 -3.57 23.02
C ALA A 426 4.71 -4.80 22.26
N GLU A 427 4.02 -5.24 21.22
CA GLU A 427 4.39 -6.38 20.37
C GLU A 427 4.18 -6.01 18.89
N SER A 428 5.21 -6.19 18.07
CA SER A 428 5.17 -5.86 16.65
C SER A 428 5.14 -7.11 15.79
N ARG A 429 4.17 -7.19 14.88
CA ARG A 429 3.93 -8.33 13.99
C ARG A 429 4.11 -7.91 12.53
N VAL A 430 4.97 -8.62 11.81
CA VAL A 430 5.19 -8.43 10.38
C VAL A 430 5.24 -9.81 9.72
N GLU A 431 4.49 -9.99 8.63
CA GLU A 431 4.46 -11.26 7.87
C GLU A 431 5.03 -11.04 6.47
N PHE A 432 5.95 -11.93 6.08
CA PHE A 432 6.43 -12.00 4.70
C PHE A 432 6.01 -13.36 4.13
N GLU A 433 5.29 -13.34 3.02
CA GLU A 433 4.68 -14.53 2.43
C GLU A 433 5.17 -14.74 0.99
N SER A 434 5.53 -15.96 0.62
CA SER A 434 5.88 -16.31 -0.77
C SER A 434 4.71 -16.03 -1.72
N VAL A 435 5.00 -15.48 -2.90
CA VAL A 435 3.99 -15.29 -3.96
C VAL A 435 3.45 -16.63 -4.50
N ASP A 436 4.17 -17.73 -4.30
CA ASP A 436 3.81 -19.09 -4.73
C ASP A 436 3.16 -19.91 -3.60
N ARG A 437 2.88 -19.28 -2.44
CA ARG A 437 2.24 -19.95 -1.31
C ARG A 437 0.79 -20.32 -1.62
N PHE A 438 0.39 -21.54 -1.27
CA PHE A 438 -1.00 -21.98 -1.33
C PHE A 438 -1.49 -22.54 0.02
N LEU A 439 -2.74 -22.23 0.36
CA LEU A 439 -3.45 -22.78 1.52
C LEU A 439 -4.86 -23.21 1.11
N GLN A 440 -5.12 -24.52 1.12
CA GLN A 440 -6.42 -25.09 0.74
C GLN A 440 -7.58 -24.51 1.56
N GLN A 441 -7.42 -24.43 2.89
CA GLN A 441 -8.46 -23.88 3.78
C GLN A 441 -8.80 -22.42 3.45
N LYS A 442 -7.79 -21.62 3.09
CA LYS A 442 -8.00 -20.24 2.69
C LYS A 442 -8.72 -20.16 1.34
N PHE A 443 -8.39 -21.03 0.38
CA PHE A 443 -9.14 -21.15 -0.89
C PHE A 443 -10.62 -21.45 -0.64
N GLU A 444 -10.90 -22.52 0.09
CA GLU A 444 -12.27 -22.92 0.40
C GLU A 444 -13.05 -21.83 1.14
N SER A 445 -12.40 -21.14 2.09
CA SER A 445 -13.02 -20.05 2.84
C SER A 445 -13.39 -18.83 1.98
N MET A 446 -12.62 -18.58 0.91
CA MET A 446 -12.91 -17.47 -0.01
C MET A 446 -14.17 -17.70 -0.83
N GLN A 447 -14.49 -18.95 -1.17
CA GLN A 447 -15.72 -19.25 -1.90
C GLN A 447 -16.96 -19.04 -1.04
N GLY A 448 -16.91 -19.44 0.23
CA GLY A 448 -18.06 -19.34 1.13
C GLY A 448 -19.32 -20.00 0.54
N ILE A 449 -20.37 -19.21 0.34
CA ILE A 449 -21.65 -19.65 -0.25
C ILE A 449 -21.79 -19.31 -1.75
N ASP A 450 -20.78 -18.67 -2.35
CA ASP A 450 -20.84 -18.25 -3.74
C ASP A 450 -20.73 -19.43 -4.70
N ALA A 451 -21.50 -19.37 -5.79
CA ALA A 451 -21.53 -20.42 -6.81
C ALA A 451 -20.24 -20.52 -7.64
N ILE A 452 -19.48 -19.41 -7.75
CA ILE A 452 -18.22 -19.35 -8.47
C ILE A 452 -17.17 -18.79 -7.53
N HIS A 453 -16.05 -19.50 -7.39
CA HIS A 453 -14.93 -19.02 -6.58
C HIS A 453 -14.42 -17.66 -7.07
N PRO A 454 -14.09 -16.71 -6.17
CA PRO A 454 -13.64 -15.38 -6.55
C PRO A 454 -12.48 -15.29 -7.53
N LEU A 455 -11.43 -16.07 -7.27
CA LEU A 455 -10.28 -16.14 -8.17
C LEU A 455 -10.67 -16.64 -9.56
N PHE A 456 -11.56 -17.65 -9.65
CA PHE A 456 -12.08 -18.12 -10.94
C PHE A 456 -12.92 -17.05 -11.64
N LEU A 457 -13.71 -16.25 -10.91
CA LEU A 457 -14.50 -15.18 -11.51
C LEU A 457 -13.60 -14.12 -12.19
N VAL A 458 -12.52 -13.71 -11.51
CA VAL A 458 -11.52 -12.80 -12.09
C VAL A 458 -10.82 -13.45 -13.28
N ASN A 459 -10.35 -14.69 -13.14
CA ASN A 459 -9.69 -15.41 -14.23
C ASN A 459 -10.61 -15.60 -15.46
N ASN A 460 -11.91 -15.85 -15.25
CA ASN A 460 -12.90 -15.95 -16.32
C ASN A 460 -13.05 -14.63 -17.08
N TYR A 461 -13.01 -13.49 -16.38
CA TYR A 461 -12.97 -12.17 -17.04
C TYR A 461 -11.71 -12.02 -17.89
N VAL A 462 -10.54 -12.31 -17.32
CA VAL A 462 -9.25 -12.20 -18.03
C VAL A 462 -9.25 -13.07 -19.27
N ARG A 463 -9.71 -14.32 -19.18
CA ARG A 463 -9.81 -15.25 -20.33
C ARG A 463 -10.80 -14.76 -21.38
N ALA A 464 -11.94 -14.22 -20.97
CA ALA A 464 -12.97 -13.74 -21.89
C ALA A 464 -12.59 -12.43 -22.60
N LYS A 465 -11.83 -11.56 -21.93
CA LYS A 465 -11.45 -10.24 -22.45
C LYS A 465 -10.02 -10.16 -22.98
N GLN A 466 -9.16 -11.12 -22.66
CA GLN A 466 -7.73 -11.13 -22.97
C GLN A 466 -7.00 -9.90 -22.40
N GLU A 467 -7.42 -9.46 -21.20
CA GLU A 467 -6.89 -8.28 -20.52
C GLU A 467 -6.68 -8.55 -19.02
N GLU A 468 -5.47 -8.32 -18.51
CA GLU A 468 -5.13 -8.44 -17.08
C GLU A 468 -5.32 -7.14 -16.31
N LYS A 469 -5.61 -6.03 -17.03
CA LYS A 469 -5.79 -4.70 -16.46
C LYS A 469 -7.09 -4.07 -16.92
N PHE A 470 -8.10 -4.04 -16.05
CA PHE A 470 -9.47 -3.67 -16.41
C PHE A 470 -10.12 -2.75 -15.38
N TYR A 471 -11.14 -1.99 -15.80
CA TYR A 471 -11.91 -1.13 -14.90
C TYR A 471 -12.88 -1.92 -14.04
N VAL A 472 -13.10 -1.46 -12.81
CA VAL A 472 -14.06 -2.05 -11.86
C VAL A 472 -15.48 -2.03 -12.43
N GLU A 473 -15.84 -0.97 -13.15
CA GLU A 473 -17.14 -0.85 -13.81
C GLU A 473 -17.36 -1.95 -14.86
N ASP A 474 -16.34 -2.25 -15.66
CA ASP A 474 -16.42 -3.29 -16.70
C ASP A 474 -16.50 -4.69 -16.09
N PHE A 475 -15.76 -4.91 -14.99
CA PHE A 475 -15.85 -6.15 -14.23
C PHE A 475 -17.23 -6.32 -13.57
N ALA A 476 -17.82 -5.26 -13.01
CA ALA A 476 -19.17 -5.28 -12.44
C ALA A 476 -20.22 -5.69 -13.50
N LYS A 477 -20.11 -5.14 -14.71
CA LYS A 477 -21.00 -5.47 -15.84
C LYS A 477 -20.85 -6.93 -16.26
N PHE A 478 -19.62 -7.44 -16.29
CA PHE A 478 -19.35 -8.85 -16.63
C PHE A 478 -19.88 -9.81 -15.57
N SER A 479 -19.61 -9.52 -14.29
CA SER A 479 -20.01 -10.36 -13.16
C SER A 479 -21.50 -10.25 -12.82
N ARG A 480 -22.20 -9.24 -13.35
CA ARG A 480 -23.62 -8.93 -13.13
C ARG A 480 -23.96 -8.59 -11.68
N PHE A 481 -22.98 -8.08 -10.92
CA PHE A 481 -23.17 -7.58 -9.56
C PHE A 481 -23.30 -6.04 -9.53
N PRO A 482 -24.03 -5.48 -8.56
CA PRO A 482 -24.00 -4.04 -8.29
C PRO A 482 -22.56 -3.56 -8.01
N ILE A 483 -22.21 -2.37 -8.51
CA ILE A 483 -20.82 -1.85 -8.43
C ILE A 483 -20.29 -1.78 -6.98
N VAL A 484 -21.13 -1.41 -6.02
CA VAL A 484 -20.71 -1.31 -4.60
C VAL A 484 -20.37 -2.69 -4.03
N GLN A 485 -21.09 -3.74 -4.42
CA GLN A 485 -20.79 -5.10 -3.96
C GLN A 485 -19.48 -5.60 -4.57
N ILE A 486 -19.27 -5.38 -5.87
CA ILE A 486 -18.02 -5.81 -6.52
C ILE A 486 -16.81 -5.02 -6.00
N GLN A 487 -16.99 -3.76 -5.60
CA GLN A 487 -15.93 -2.97 -4.99
C GLN A 487 -15.46 -3.59 -3.67
N HIS A 488 -16.36 -3.90 -2.74
CA HIS A 488 -15.99 -4.58 -1.50
C HIS A 488 -15.31 -5.93 -1.76
N TYR A 489 -15.83 -6.68 -2.73
CA TYR A 489 -15.27 -7.95 -3.14
C TYR A 489 -13.83 -7.85 -3.69
N LEU A 490 -13.59 -6.92 -4.60
CA LEU A 490 -12.27 -6.67 -5.16
C LEU A 490 -11.30 -6.08 -4.12
N ILE A 491 -11.79 -5.29 -3.16
CA ILE A 491 -10.98 -4.82 -2.03
C ILE A 491 -10.50 -6.01 -1.19
N GLN A 492 -11.35 -6.98 -0.90
CA GLN A 492 -10.95 -8.18 -0.16
C GLN A 492 -9.89 -8.99 -0.94
N LEU A 493 -10.08 -9.19 -2.25
CA LEU A 493 -9.08 -9.87 -3.09
C LEU A 493 -7.75 -9.11 -3.17
N ALA A 494 -7.81 -7.78 -3.14
CA ALA A 494 -6.61 -6.95 -3.05
C ALA A 494 -5.94 -7.09 -1.69
N ASN A 495 -6.72 -7.12 -0.60
CA ASN A 495 -6.24 -7.34 0.75
C ASN A 495 -5.54 -8.70 0.89
N ASP A 496 -6.00 -9.72 0.18
CA ASP A 496 -5.35 -11.03 0.15
C ASP A 496 -4.16 -11.14 -0.83
N GLY A 497 -3.89 -10.08 -1.59
CA GLY A 497 -2.75 -9.99 -2.52
C GLY A 497 -2.95 -10.68 -3.87
N PHE A 498 -4.19 -10.98 -4.27
CA PHE A 498 -4.50 -11.63 -5.56
C PHE A 498 -4.61 -10.65 -6.72
N ILE A 499 -5.01 -9.42 -6.42
CA ILE A 499 -5.13 -8.35 -7.39
C ILE A 499 -4.58 -7.05 -6.81
N PHE A 500 -4.16 -6.15 -7.67
CA PHE A 500 -3.84 -4.78 -7.31
C PHE A 500 -5.04 -3.90 -7.69
N TYR A 501 -5.62 -3.22 -6.70
CA TYR A 501 -6.74 -2.29 -6.90
C TYR A 501 -6.21 -0.85 -6.88
N ASP A 502 -6.21 -0.18 -8.02
CA ASP A 502 -5.98 1.26 -8.13
C ASP A 502 -7.26 2.03 -7.79
N PHE A 503 -7.30 2.64 -6.62
CA PHE A 503 -8.46 3.42 -6.15
C PHE A 503 -8.62 4.77 -6.84
N GLY A 504 -7.54 5.33 -7.38
CA GLY A 504 -7.63 6.55 -8.18
C GLY A 504 -8.27 6.27 -9.53
N GLU A 505 -7.82 5.21 -10.19
CA GLU A 505 -8.34 4.86 -11.52
C GLU A 505 -9.59 3.98 -11.50
N GLU A 506 -9.99 3.46 -10.33
CA GLU A 506 -10.97 2.36 -10.19
C GLU A 506 -10.62 1.21 -11.14
N ARG A 507 -9.34 0.81 -11.12
CA ARG A 507 -8.75 -0.14 -12.07
C ARG A 507 -8.09 -1.30 -11.34
N ILE A 508 -8.25 -2.50 -11.85
CA ILE A 508 -7.65 -3.72 -11.33
C ILE A 508 -6.46 -4.11 -12.20
N THR A 509 -5.39 -4.63 -11.59
CA THR A 509 -4.34 -5.41 -12.24
C THR A 509 -4.26 -6.77 -11.56
N VAL A 510 -4.37 -7.87 -12.31
CA VAL A 510 -4.28 -9.22 -11.74
C VAL A 510 -2.82 -9.53 -11.39
N LEU A 511 -2.60 -10.15 -10.21
CA LEU A 511 -1.25 -10.48 -9.72
C LEU A 511 -0.94 -11.97 -9.95
N PRO A 512 0.35 -12.36 -10.08
CA PRO A 512 0.75 -13.75 -10.31
C PRO A 512 0.18 -14.75 -9.30
N LYS A 513 0.10 -14.33 -8.03
CA LYS A 513 -0.48 -15.11 -6.92
C LYS A 513 -1.85 -15.68 -7.27
N LEU A 514 -2.71 -14.94 -7.97
CA LEU A 514 -4.05 -15.42 -8.35
C LEU A 514 -3.97 -16.67 -9.23
N TYR A 515 -3.09 -16.67 -10.22
CA TYR A 515 -2.92 -17.81 -11.14
C TYR A 515 -2.30 -19.01 -10.44
N ASN A 516 -1.27 -18.77 -9.62
CA ASN A 516 -0.63 -19.82 -8.82
C ASN A 516 -1.65 -20.51 -7.92
N TYR A 517 -2.46 -19.73 -7.21
CA TYR A 517 -3.48 -20.24 -6.31
C TYR A 517 -4.56 -21.06 -7.03
N ILE A 518 -4.98 -20.63 -8.23
CA ILE A 518 -5.91 -21.38 -9.08
C ILE A 518 -5.29 -22.70 -9.55
N ASN A 519 -4.05 -22.66 -10.02
CA ASN A 519 -3.36 -23.84 -10.55
C ASN A 519 -3.11 -24.88 -9.45
N ALA A 520 -2.70 -24.43 -8.25
CA ALA A 520 -2.52 -25.26 -7.07
C ALA A 520 -3.84 -25.90 -6.62
N ALA A 521 -4.92 -25.11 -6.52
CA ALA A 521 -6.26 -25.63 -6.20
C ALA A 521 -6.83 -26.59 -7.25
N SER A 522 -6.33 -26.53 -8.49
CA SER A 522 -6.72 -27.43 -9.58
C SER A 522 -5.81 -28.66 -9.68
N GLU A 523 -4.86 -28.84 -8.77
CA GLU A 523 -3.85 -29.93 -8.78
C GLU A 523 -2.97 -29.96 -10.05
N ILE A 524 -2.87 -28.83 -10.77
CA ILE A 524 -2.06 -28.71 -12.00
C ILE A 524 -0.72 -28.04 -11.71
N GLY A 525 -0.68 -27.13 -10.72
CA GLY A 525 0.52 -26.38 -10.34
C GLY A 525 1.08 -26.84 -9.00
N ASP A 526 2.41 -26.80 -8.88
CA ASP A 526 3.10 -26.92 -7.61
C ASP A 526 3.03 -25.60 -6.82
N TYR A 527 3.23 -25.69 -5.51
CA TYR A 527 3.14 -24.56 -4.60
C TYR A 527 4.07 -24.74 -3.41
N ASP A 528 4.35 -23.67 -2.68
CA ASP A 528 5.09 -23.74 -1.43
C ASP A 528 4.21 -23.39 -0.22
N VAL A 529 4.79 -23.52 0.98
CA VAL A 529 4.16 -23.13 2.25
C VAL A 529 4.97 -22.04 2.98
N ILE A 530 5.90 -21.40 2.29
CA ILE A 530 6.94 -20.57 2.91
C ILE A 530 6.35 -19.25 3.42
N THR A 531 6.56 -19.02 4.71
CA THR A 531 6.24 -17.76 5.39
C THR A 531 7.33 -17.41 6.40
N PHE A 532 7.57 -16.11 6.56
CA PHE A 532 8.43 -15.56 7.59
C PHE A 532 7.56 -14.72 8.53
N ASN A 533 7.11 -15.35 9.62
CA ASN A 533 6.27 -14.73 10.65
C ASN A 533 7.17 -14.08 11.71
N SER A 534 7.32 -12.77 11.63
CA SER A 534 8.16 -11.99 12.55
C SER A 534 7.33 -11.43 13.69
N ILE A 535 7.68 -11.82 14.91
CA ILE A 535 7.07 -11.31 16.15
C ILE A 535 8.20 -10.83 17.05
N ILE A 536 8.15 -9.57 17.48
CA ILE A 536 9.12 -9.00 18.40
C ILE A 536 8.40 -8.25 19.52
N SER A 537 8.91 -8.39 20.74
CA SER A 537 8.42 -7.65 21.91
C SER A 537 9.41 -6.58 22.37
N GLU A 538 8.91 -5.56 23.09
CA GLU A 538 9.76 -4.54 23.70
C GLU A 538 10.83 -5.16 24.61
N GLY A 539 12.10 -4.79 24.39
CA GLY A 539 13.25 -5.28 25.16
C GLY A 539 13.86 -6.62 24.71
N GLU A 540 13.22 -7.34 23.78
CA GLU A 540 13.73 -8.62 23.27
C GLU A 540 14.95 -8.43 22.34
N TYR A 541 14.90 -7.43 21.46
CA TYR A 541 15.96 -7.09 20.51
C TYR A 541 16.39 -5.63 20.68
N LYS A 542 17.66 -5.34 20.39
CA LYS A 542 18.17 -3.96 20.32
C LYS A 542 17.66 -3.28 19.06
N THR A 543 16.52 -2.59 19.15
CA THR A 543 15.99 -1.77 18.06
C THR A 543 16.27 -0.27 18.30
N PRO A 544 16.34 0.57 17.26
CA PRO A 544 16.45 2.02 17.43
C PRO A 544 15.26 2.58 18.24
N ASP A 545 15.55 3.40 19.25
CA ASP A 545 14.56 3.83 20.25
C ASP A 545 13.28 4.43 19.64
N LYS A 546 12.15 3.94 20.18
CA LYS A 546 10.71 4.26 19.96
C LYS A 546 9.92 3.33 19.03
N ASN A 547 10.56 2.58 18.13
CA ASN A 547 9.87 1.68 17.21
C ASN A 547 10.42 0.26 17.30
N LEU A 548 9.52 -0.72 17.27
CA LEU A 548 9.87 -2.12 17.08
C LEU A 548 10.07 -2.36 15.59
N VAL A 549 11.31 -2.71 15.19
CA VAL A 549 11.69 -2.95 13.79
C VAL A 549 11.87 -4.46 13.57
N ASN A 550 10.95 -5.05 12.83
CA ASN A 550 10.93 -6.48 12.50
C ASN A 550 11.86 -6.82 11.33
N ALA A 551 11.98 -5.90 10.37
CA ALA A 551 12.81 -6.14 9.21
C ALA A 551 13.46 -4.87 8.69
N THR A 552 14.61 -5.04 8.04
CA THR A 552 15.32 -3.97 7.35
C THR A 552 15.74 -4.41 5.96
N LEU A 553 15.37 -3.63 4.96
CA LEU A 553 15.79 -3.82 3.58
C LEU A 553 16.91 -2.85 3.26
N ASN A 554 18.06 -3.39 2.87
CA ASN A 554 19.17 -2.60 2.35
C ASN A 554 19.01 -2.42 0.84
N ILE A 555 18.84 -1.18 0.38
CA ILE A 555 18.60 -0.88 -1.05
C ILE A 555 19.84 -1.17 -1.92
N LYS A 556 21.05 -1.10 -1.35
CA LYS A 556 22.30 -1.37 -2.07
C LYS A 556 22.60 -2.86 -2.20
N THR A 557 22.57 -3.59 -1.08
CA THR A 557 22.86 -5.05 -1.10
C THR A 557 21.65 -5.87 -1.52
N LYS A 558 20.45 -5.28 -1.41
CA LYS A 558 19.15 -5.92 -1.64
C LYS A 558 18.83 -7.01 -0.63
N ASP A 559 19.52 -7.00 0.51
CA ASP A 559 19.28 -7.95 1.59
C ASP A 559 18.10 -7.49 2.44
N LEU A 560 17.13 -8.38 2.62
CA LEU A 560 16.01 -8.21 3.55
C LEU A 560 16.33 -8.99 4.84
N ASN A 561 16.79 -8.27 5.85
CA ASN A 561 17.10 -8.84 7.16
C ASN A 561 15.83 -8.87 8.00
N ILE A 562 15.47 -10.03 8.54
CA ILE A 562 14.26 -10.22 9.34
C ILE A 562 14.66 -10.74 10.73
N LEU A 563 14.03 -10.18 11.76
CA LEU A 563 14.17 -10.48 13.17
C LEU A 563 12.92 -11.18 13.71
N GLY A 564 13.00 -11.89 14.84
CA GLY A 564 11.83 -12.48 15.49
C GLY A 564 11.19 -13.66 14.73
N ILE A 565 11.97 -14.41 13.94
CA ILE A 565 11.51 -15.63 13.25
C ILE A 565 11.81 -16.85 14.11
N HIS A 566 10.78 -17.43 14.73
CA HIS A 566 10.96 -18.60 15.60
C HIS A 566 10.89 -19.94 14.88
N LYS A 567 10.18 -20.01 13.75
CA LYS A 567 10.01 -21.22 12.94
C LYS A 567 9.75 -20.85 11.49
N ILE A 568 10.36 -21.56 10.56
CA ILE A 568 10.06 -21.54 9.13
C ILE A 568 9.65 -22.95 8.74
N GLU A 569 8.57 -23.05 7.98
CA GLU A 569 8.10 -24.32 7.43
C GLU A 569 8.40 -24.34 5.93
N LEU A 570 9.19 -25.33 5.50
CA LEU A 570 9.55 -25.48 4.08
C LEU A 570 8.68 -26.52 3.39
N SER A 571 8.36 -27.62 4.08
CA SER A 571 7.43 -28.64 3.58
C SER A 571 6.70 -29.31 4.75
N GLN A 572 5.37 -29.27 4.74
CA GLN A 572 4.55 -29.96 5.74
C GLN A 572 4.61 -31.47 5.51
N GLU A 573 4.48 -31.85 4.23
CA GLU A 573 4.46 -33.23 3.78
C GLU A 573 5.77 -33.96 4.09
N ARG A 574 6.93 -33.33 3.84
CA ARG A 574 8.25 -33.88 4.19
C ARG A 574 8.69 -33.60 5.63
N ALA A 575 7.85 -32.87 6.38
CA ALA A 575 8.12 -32.44 7.75
C ALA A 575 9.50 -31.77 7.90
N VAL A 576 9.76 -30.77 7.05
CA VAL A 576 11.00 -29.98 7.07
C VAL A 576 10.74 -28.58 7.65
N TYR A 577 11.37 -28.32 8.80
CA TYR A 577 11.24 -27.09 9.56
C TYR A 577 12.61 -26.51 9.91
N LEU A 578 12.71 -25.19 9.90
CA LEU A 578 13.90 -24.46 10.31
C LEU A 578 13.60 -23.64 11.56
N TYR A 579 14.58 -23.57 12.46
CA TYR A 579 14.53 -22.77 13.68
C TYR A 579 15.74 -21.83 13.70
N PRO A 580 15.59 -20.60 13.19
CA PRO A 580 16.67 -19.63 13.16
C PRO A 580 17.15 -19.28 14.58
N LYS A 581 18.46 -19.32 14.77
CA LYS A 581 19.12 -18.85 15.99
C LYS A 581 18.93 -17.35 16.13
N ASP A 582 18.62 -16.90 17.35
CA ASP A 582 18.34 -15.50 17.67
C ASP A 582 17.20 -14.88 16.85
N GLY A 583 16.34 -15.71 16.23
CA GLY A 583 15.24 -15.26 15.39
C GLY A 583 15.67 -14.52 14.11
N LEU A 584 16.92 -14.69 13.66
CA LEU A 584 17.55 -13.91 12.60
C LEU A 584 17.68 -14.68 11.29
N LEU A 585 17.30 -14.05 10.18
CA LEU A 585 17.61 -14.52 8.83
C LEU A 585 17.76 -13.37 7.84
N VAL A 586 18.38 -13.67 6.69
CA VAL A 586 18.55 -12.72 5.58
C VAL A 586 17.96 -13.30 4.32
N VAL A 587 16.81 -12.76 3.88
CA VAL A 587 16.21 -13.10 2.59
C VAL A 587 16.97 -12.40 1.48
N LYS A 588 17.27 -13.16 0.43
CA LYS A 588 17.95 -12.77 -0.80
C LYS A 588 16.95 -12.79 -1.96
N LYS A 589 17.45 -12.74 -3.18
CA LYS A 589 16.62 -12.79 -4.39
C LYS A 589 15.79 -14.09 -4.41
N ASN A 590 14.58 -14.03 -4.95
CA ASN A 590 13.75 -15.22 -5.21
C ASN A 590 13.46 -16.12 -3.98
N ARG A 591 13.37 -15.54 -2.78
CA ARG A 591 13.18 -16.26 -1.50
C ARG A 591 14.34 -17.16 -1.09
N ASP A 592 15.49 -17.09 -1.74
CA ASP A 592 16.70 -17.67 -1.17
C ASP A 592 16.97 -16.99 0.17
N PHE A 593 17.49 -17.70 1.17
CA PHE A 593 17.82 -17.06 2.45
C PHE A 593 18.96 -17.72 3.19
N VAL A 594 19.64 -16.90 3.99
CA VAL A 594 20.72 -17.33 4.87
C VAL A 594 20.24 -17.29 6.32
N PHE A 595 20.54 -18.34 7.07
CA PHE A 595 20.23 -18.42 8.49
C PHE A 595 21.26 -19.24 9.25
N ASN A 596 21.29 -19.03 10.57
CA ASN A 596 21.98 -19.89 11.52
C ASN A 596 20.91 -20.61 12.33
N GLY A 597 21.19 -21.78 12.89
CA GLY A 597 20.28 -22.46 13.81
C GLY A 597 20.09 -23.93 13.51
N GLN A 598 18.86 -24.40 13.69
CA GLN A 598 18.52 -25.82 13.62
C GLN A 598 17.67 -26.13 12.37
N VAL A 599 17.98 -27.24 11.72
CA VAL A 599 17.18 -27.85 10.65
C VAL A 599 16.60 -29.16 11.18
N TYR A 600 15.29 -29.31 11.06
CA TYR A 600 14.56 -30.52 11.39
C TYR A 600 13.98 -31.11 10.10
N ALA A 601 14.24 -32.38 9.82
CA ALA A 601 13.79 -33.04 8.60
C ALA A 601 13.35 -34.49 8.84
N GLY A 602 12.50 -35.00 7.94
CA GLY A 602 12.14 -36.42 7.91
C GLY A 602 11.32 -36.88 9.13
N LYS A 603 10.39 -36.04 9.61
CA LYS A 603 9.60 -36.28 10.83
C LYS A 603 10.47 -36.46 12.09
N GLY A 604 11.62 -35.79 12.15
CA GLY A 604 12.51 -35.78 13.32
C GLY A 604 13.55 -36.87 13.35
N ARG A 605 13.69 -37.58 12.24
CA ARG A 605 14.77 -38.52 12.01
C ARG A 605 16.10 -37.81 11.81
N LEU A 606 16.12 -36.61 11.23
CA LEU A 606 17.33 -35.81 11.07
C LEU A 606 17.18 -34.45 11.75
N ASN A 607 18.07 -34.16 12.71
CA ASN A 607 18.22 -32.88 13.35
C ASN A 607 19.65 -32.38 13.15
N LEU A 608 19.80 -31.21 12.55
CA LEU A 608 21.08 -30.58 12.26
C LEU A 608 21.18 -29.25 12.99
N PHE A 609 22.33 -28.96 13.57
CA PHE A 609 22.63 -27.67 14.20
C PHE A 609 23.84 -27.08 13.52
N GLY A 610 23.79 -25.79 13.17
CA GLY A 610 24.93 -25.15 12.54
C GLY A 610 24.72 -23.69 12.19
N ARG A 611 25.59 -23.20 11.31
CA ARG A 611 25.68 -21.80 10.91
C ARG A 611 26.03 -21.66 9.43
N ASP A 612 25.78 -20.47 8.90
CA ASP A 612 25.96 -20.12 7.49
C ASP A 612 25.19 -21.07 6.55
N PHE A 613 24.00 -21.53 6.97
CA PHE A 613 23.13 -22.35 6.12
C PHE A 613 22.49 -21.48 5.05
N PHE A 614 22.43 -21.99 3.81
CA PHE A 614 21.87 -21.28 2.67
C PHE A 614 20.76 -22.11 2.05
N PHE A 615 19.53 -21.59 2.06
CA PHE A 615 18.40 -22.21 1.36
C PHE A 615 18.29 -21.68 -0.07
N HIS A 616 18.24 -22.60 -1.03
CA HIS A 616 18.01 -22.33 -2.45
C HIS A 616 16.57 -22.68 -2.80
N TYR A 617 15.79 -21.67 -3.20
CA TYR A 617 14.37 -21.87 -3.49
C TYR A 617 14.15 -22.72 -4.74
N ASP A 618 14.85 -22.41 -5.84
CA ASP A 618 14.63 -23.08 -7.12
C ASP A 618 14.99 -24.57 -7.06
N GLU A 619 16.14 -24.91 -6.47
CA GLU A 619 16.61 -26.28 -6.24
C GLU A 619 15.92 -26.99 -5.06
N PHE A 620 15.18 -26.24 -4.24
CA PHE A 620 14.48 -26.71 -3.04
C PHE A 620 15.37 -27.51 -2.09
N LYS A 621 16.54 -26.93 -1.77
CA LYS A 621 17.57 -27.54 -0.92
C LYS A 621 18.18 -26.55 0.07
N VAL A 622 18.86 -27.07 1.09
CA VAL A 622 19.65 -26.29 2.05
C VAL A 622 21.11 -26.74 1.95
N ASP A 623 22.01 -25.80 1.66
CA ASP A 623 23.46 -25.99 1.79
C ASP A 623 23.85 -25.88 3.27
N LEU A 624 24.50 -26.93 3.79
CA LEU A 624 24.87 -27.08 5.18
C LEU A 624 26.37 -26.82 5.35
N ASN A 625 26.77 -25.57 5.16
CA ASN A 625 28.18 -25.16 5.07
C ASN A 625 29.00 -25.42 6.35
N LYS A 626 28.38 -25.28 7.53
CA LYS A 626 29.04 -25.52 8.82
C LYS A 626 28.06 -26.18 9.80
N ILE A 627 28.13 -27.50 9.90
CA ILE A 627 27.35 -28.27 10.87
C ILE A 627 28.16 -28.42 12.16
N ASP A 628 27.57 -28.00 13.28
CA ASP A 628 28.13 -28.20 14.61
C ASP A 628 27.86 -29.63 15.12
N SER A 629 26.68 -30.18 14.82
CA SER A 629 26.33 -31.57 15.18
C SER A 629 25.20 -32.14 14.33
N VAL A 630 25.26 -33.45 14.08
CA VAL A 630 24.19 -34.25 13.47
C VAL A 630 23.59 -35.18 14.52
N GLN A 631 22.29 -35.07 14.72
CA GLN A 631 21.52 -36.01 15.54
C GLN A 631 20.55 -36.78 14.64
N LEU A 632 20.75 -38.09 14.60
CA LEU A 632 19.84 -39.02 13.93
C LEU A 632 18.87 -39.62 14.96
N SER A 633 17.66 -39.93 14.53
CA SER A 633 16.68 -40.69 15.32
C SER A 633 16.17 -41.88 14.54
N VAL A 634 15.83 -42.95 15.25
CA VAL A 634 15.29 -44.20 14.68
C VAL A 634 14.05 -44.63 15.45
N PRO A 635 13.14 -45.41 14.84
CA PRO A 635 11.99 -45.97 15.57
C PRO A 635 12.44 -46.85 16.74
N VAL A 636 11.73 -46.76 17.88
CA VAL A 636 11.96 -47.68 19.01
C VAL A 636 11.69 -49.13 18.60
N HIS A 637 12.43 -50.07 19.17
CA HIS A 637 12.22 -51.51 18.95
C HIS A 637 11.64 -52.19 20.21
N PRO A 638 10.52 -52.94 20.11
CA PRO A 638 9.63 -53.09 18.95
C PRO A 638 8.93 -51.78 18.57
N ILE A 639 8.56 -51.63 17.28
CA ILE A 639 7.94 -50.40 16.75
C ILE A 639 6.67 -50.07 17.53
N LYS A 640 6.61 -48.84 18.03
CA LYS A 640 5.43 -48.26 18.69
C LYS A 640 4.99 -47.02 17.93
N LYS A 641 3.68 -46.80 17.88
CA LYS A 641 3.08 -45.60 17.30
C LYS A 641 2.43 -44.75 18.37
N ASP A 642 2.42 -43.44 18.17
CA ASP A 642 1.72 -42.49 19.02
C ASP A 642 0.21 -42.43 18.69
N MET A 643 -0.51 -41.50 19.32
CA MET A 643 -1.95 -41.31 19.12
C MET A 643 -2.33 -40.79 17.72
N TYR A 644 -1.36 -40.24 16.99
CA TYR A 644 -1.52 -39.71 15.63
C TYR A 644 -1.10 -40.71 14.55
N GLY A 645 -0.57 -41.87 14.96
CA GLY A 645 -0.15 -42.95 14.07
C GLY A 645 1.31 -42.83 13.59
N ASP A 646 2.06 -41.86 14.10
CA ASP A 646 3.48 -41.68 13.81
C ASP A 646 4.34 -42.61 14.69
N GLU A 647 5.48 -43.04 14.16
CA GLU A 647 6.40 -43.92 14.90
C GLU A 647 7.10 -43.17 16.03
N ILE A 648 7.13 -43.76 17.22
CA ILE A 648 7.88 -43.21 18.36
C ILE A 648 9.36 -43.38 18.07
N LEU A 649 10.07 -42.25 17.95
CA LEU A 649 11.50 -42.22 17.67
C LEU A 649 12.32 -42.17 18.97
N THR A 650 13.52 -42.74 18.92
CA THR A 650 14.58 -42.57 19.92
C THR A 650 15.84 -42.06 19.23
N PRO A 651 16.59 -41.13 19.86
CA PRO A 651 17.83 -40.63 19.28
C PRO A 651 18.88 -41.75 19.20
N VAL A 652 19.61 -41.78 18.09
CA VAL A 652 20.87 -42.52 17.97
C VAL A 652 21.87 -41.86 18.91
N ARG A 653 22.45 -42.66 19.80
CA ARG A 653 23.27 -42.13 20.91
C ARG A 653 24.59 -41.56 20.43
N THR A 654 25.15 -42.11 19.36
CA THR A 654 26.38 -41.65 18.72
C THR A 654 26.10 -40.40 17.90
N VAL A 655 26.90 -39.37 18.10
CA VAL A 655 26.81 -38.11 17.34
C VAL A 655 27.88 -38.14 16.26
N ILE A 656 27.49 -37.78 15.04
CA ILE A 656 28.41 -37.61 13.93
C ILE A 656 28.82 -36.14 13.88
N GLU A 657 30.13 -35.88 13.89
CA GLU A 657 30.73 -34.54 13.88
C GLU A 657 31.49 -34.28 12.56
N ALA A 658 31.79 -33.01 12.30
CA ALA A 658 32.54 -32.50 11.14
C ALA A 658 31.87 -32.76 9.77
N VAL A 659 30.56 -32.63 9.73
CA VAL A 659 29.80 -32.85 8.49
C VAL A 659 29.65 -31.53 7.72
N THR A 660 29.94 -31.54 6.42
CA THR A 660 29.47 -30.55 5.47
C THR A 660 28.66 -31.27 4.41
N GLY A 661 27.64 -30.62 3.87
CA GLY A 661 26.67 -31.33 3.05
C GLY A 661 25.54 -30.49 2.50
N ASP A 662 24.55 -31.18 1.94
CA ASP A 662 23.27 -30.58 1.60
C ASP A 662 22.10 -31.42 2.14
N LEU A 663 20.98 -30.74 2.34
CA LEU A 663 19.68 -31.35 2.56
C LEU A 663 18.79 -30.99 1.38
N ILE A 664 18.47 -31.95 0.53
CA ILE A 664 17.51 -31.79 -0.55
C ILE A 664 16.13 -32.18 -0.02
N ILE A 665 15.20 -31.22 -0.02
CA ILE A 665 13.92 -31.36 0.67
C ILE A 665 12.96 -32.21 -0.15
N ASP A 666 12.88 -31.92 -1.45
CA ASP A 666 12.05 -32.62 -2.42
C ASP A 666 12.56 -32.30 -3.84
N ASP A 667 11.94 -32.88 -4.87
CA ASP A 667 12.17 -32.47 -6.25
C ASP A 667 11.79 -30.99 -6.45
N PRO A 668 12.55 -30.20 -7.25
CA PRO A 668 12.26 -28.81 -7.56
C PRO A 668 10.84 -28.52 -8.06
N THR A 669 10.18 -29.50 -8.67
CA THR A 669 8.80 -29.38 -9.15
C THR A 669 7.75 -29.81 -8.13
N ASN A 670 8.16 -30.27 -6.95
CA ASN A 670 7.30 -30.84 -5.91
C ASN A 670 7.52 -30.17 -4.53
N LYS A 671 7.64 -28.85 -4.50
CA LYS A 671 7.80 -28.05 -3.29
C LYS A 671 6.65 -28.25 -2.30
N SER A 672 5.45 -28.53 -2.80
CA SER A 672 4.28 -28.86 -1.99
C SER A 672 4.42 -30.19 -1.24
N GLY A 673 5.25 -31.09 -1.76
CA GLY A 673 5.45 -32.44 -1.24
C GLY A 673 4.26 -33.37 -1.46
N VAL A 674 3.23 -32.98 -2.23
CA VAL A 674 2.01 -33.78 -2.42
C VAL A 674 2.30 -35.04 -3.24
N ARG A 675 3.24 -34.98 -4.20
CA ARG A 675 3.57 -36.11 -5.10
C ARG A 675 4.62 -37.07 -4.53
N LYS A 676 4.52 -37.42 -3.24
CA LYS A 676 5.51 -38.30 -2.56
C LYS A 676 5.75 -39.62 -3.26
N ASP A 677 4.69 -40.25 -3.77
CA ASP A 677 4.79 -41.54 -4.44
C ASP A 677 5.61 -41.47 -5.74
N SER A 678 5.70 -40.28 -6.35
CA SER A 678 6.54 -40.05 -7.53
C SER A 678 8.00 -39.74 -7.17
N PHE A 679 8.27 -39.39 -5.91
CA PHE A 679 9.56 -38.93 -5.39
C PHE A 679 9.88 -39.56 -4.01
N PRO A 680 9.87 -40.89 -3.86
CA PRO A 680 9.97 -41.57 -2.56
C PRO A 680 11.33 -41.40 -1.85
N GLU A 681 12.38 -41.06 -2.58
CA GLU A 681 13.75 -40.89 -2.10
C GLU A 681 13.94 -39.62 -1.25
N PHE A 682 13.04 -38.65 -1.33
CA PHE A 682 13.17 -37.40 -0.57
C PHE A 682 12.55 -37.49 0.84
N PRO A 683 13.04 -36.72 1.82
CA PRO A 683 14.22 -35.85 1.74
C PRO A 683 15.54 -36.63 1.71
N ILE A 684 16.59 -36.04 1.15
CA ILE A 684 17.92 -36.63 1.03
C ILE A 684 18.93 -35.77 1.77
N PHE A 685 19.72 -36.37 2.65
CA PHE A 685 20.88 -35.72 3.28
C PHE A 685 22.17 -36.32 2.74
N ARG A 686 23.07 -35.47 2.25
CA ARG A 686 24.38 -35.88 1.76
C ARG A 686 25.48 -35.25 2.60
N SER A 687 26.42 -36.07 3.03
CA SER A 687 27.72 -35.62 3.55
C SER A 687 28.74 -35.63 2.42
N PHE A 688 29.51 -34.55 2.25
CA PHE A 688 30.53 -34.41 1.21
C PHE A 688 31.95 -34.60 1.70
N GLU A 689 32.19 -34.38 3.00
CA GLU A 689 33.51 -34.45 3.62
C GLU A 689 33.56 -35.58 4.66
N ASP A 690 34.80 -35.98 4.94
CA ASP A 690 35.12 -36.96 5.96
C ASP A 690 34.55 -36.54 7.33
N SER A 691 33.81 -37.44 7.96
CA SER A 691 33.11 -37.19 9.23
C SER A 691 33.63 -38.12 10.32
N TYR A 692 33.35 -37.84 11.60
CA TYR A 692 33.87 -38.64 12.71
C TYR A 692 32.77 -39.07 13.68
N ALA A 693 32.88 -40.31 14.17
CA ALA A 693 32.10 -40.81 15.30
C ALA A 693 33.04 -41.06 16.50
N TYR A 694 32.70 -40.48 17.64
CA TYR A 694 33.51 -40.53 18.87
C TYR A 694 32.82 -41.33 19.99
N TYR A 695 33.65 -41.90 20.87
CA TYR A 695 33.24 -42.77 21.98
C TYR A 695 33.78 -42.26 23.33
N ASP A 696 34.07 -40.97 23.44
CA ASP A 696 34.80 -40.31 24.54
C ASP A 696 33.90 -39.79 25.67
N ARG A 697 32.62 -40.15 25.67
CA ARG A 697 31.67 -39.68 26.70
C ARG A 697 32.00 -40.27 28.07
N ASN A 698 31.88 -39.48 29.13
CA ASN A 698 32.05 -39.95 30.51
C ASN A 698 31.14 -41.15 30.88
N SER A 699 29.97 -41.28 30.24
CA SER A 699 29.10 -42.45 30.46
C SER A 699 29.68 -43.76 29.93
N ILE A 700 30.74 -43.70 29.12
CA ILE A 700 31.46 -44.83 28.53
C ILE A 700 32.79 -44.94 29.28
N TYR A 701 32.79 -45.70 30.39
CA TYR A 701 33.97 -45.95 31.22
C TYR A 701 34.73 -44.66 31.61
N ASP A 702 34.02 -43.66 32.12
CA ASP A 702 34.59 -42.37 32.55
C ASP A 702 35.42 -41.64 31.47
N GLY A 703 35.11 -41.87 30.19
CA GLY A 703 35.74 -41.17 29.06
C GLY A 703 37.14 -41.68 28.72
N VAL A 704 37.42 -42.95 29.03
CA VAL A 704 38.74 -43.57 28.78
C VAL A 704 39.17 -43.55 27.31
N TYR A 705 38.22 -43.59 26.37
CA TYR A 705 38.47 -43.56 24.93
C TYR A 705 38.64 -42.12 24.43
N ARG A 706 39.87 -41.61 24.37
CA ARG A 706 40.13 -40.22 23.97
C ARG A 706 39.91 -40.00 22.48
N ARG A 707 39.17 -38.95 22.11
CA ARG A 707 38.86 -38.61 20.70
C ARG A 707 40.09 -38.43 19.78
N ASP A 708 41.23 -38.04 20.36
CA ASP A 708 42.46 -37.76 19.61
C ASP A 708 43.08 -39.02 18.97
N ASN A 709 42.75 -40.21 19.50
CA ASN A 709 43.33 -41.48 19.04
C ASN A 709 42.35 -42.66 19.08
N PHE A 710 41.10 -42.46 19.52
CA PHE A 710 40.05 -43.46 19.49
C PHE A 710 38.81 -42.89 18.80
N SER A 711 38.63 -43.24 17.52
CA SER A 711 37.53 -42.72 16.72
C SER A 711 37.23 -43.62 15.52
N PHE A 712 36.07 -43.40 14.91
CA PHE A 712 35.73 -43.99 13.63
C PHE A 712 35.61 -42.88 12.58
N HIS A 713 36.47 -42.94 11.57
CA HIS A 713 36.54 -42.00 10.46
C HIS A 713 35.61 -42.44 9.33
N LEU A 714 34.53 -41.69 9.10
CA LEU A 714 33.45 -42.01 8.16
C LEU A 714 33.74 -41.41 6.79
N GLN A 715 33.55 -42.22 5.75
CA GLN A 715 33.53 -41.76 4.36
C GLN A 715 32.26 -40.93 4.09
N PRO A 716 32.25 -40.07 3.05
CA PRO A 716 31.05 -39.41 2.56
C PRO A 716 29.88 -40.39 2.39
N PHE A 717 28.70 -39.97 2.83
CA PHE A 717 27.52 -40.84 2.86
C PHE A 717 26.25 -40.07 2.47
N GLU A 718 25.25 -40.81 2.02
CA GLU A 718 23.93 -40.29 1.70
C GLU A 718 22.89 -41.05 2.53
N ILE A 719 21.90 -40.31 3.05
CA ILE A 719 20.71 -40.88 3.67
C ILE A 719 19.52 -40.36 2.86
N ASP A 720 18.92 -41.24 2.07
CA ASP A 720 17.67 -40.99 1.37
C ASP A 720 16.46 -41.38 2.24
N SER A 721 15.26 -41.08 1.73
CA SER A 721 13.97 -41.40 2.35
C SER A 721 13.95 -41.04 3.84
N LEU A 722 14.43 -39.84 4.17
CA LEU A 722 14.62 -39.38 5.54
C LEU A 722 13.33 -39.42 6.38
N ASP A 723 12.17 -39.41 5.75
CA ASP A 723 10.87 -39.47 6.42
C ASP A 723 10.43 -40.87 6.88
N ASN A 724 11.12 -41.93 6.45
CA ASN A 724 10.70 -43.32 6.69
C ASN A 724 11.81 -44.35 6.95
N TYR A 725 13.09 -43.99 6.92
CA TYR A 725 14.16 -44.96 7.19
C TYR A 725 14.04 -45.63 8.57
N THR A 726 14.60 -46.85 8.66
CA THR A 726 14.73 -47.62 9.91
C THR A 726 16.19 -47.77 10.31
N GLY A 727 16.45 -48.21 11.55
CA GLY A 727 17.82 -48.45 12.02
C GLY A 727 18.65 -49.42 11.17
N LYS A 728 18.00 -50.30 10.40
CA LYS A 728 18.67 -51.21 9.45
C LYS A 728 19.22 -50.48 8.21
N GLY A 729 18.61 -49.35 7.85
CA GLY A 729 19.03 -48.51 6.74
C GLY A 729 20.23 -47.62 7.06
N LEU A 730 20.61 -47.49 8.34
CA LEU A 730 21.76 -46.70 8.77
C LEU A 730 23.02 -47.55 8.76
N TRP A 731 23.90 -47.28 7.80
CA TRP A 731 25.22 -47.88 7.71
C TRP A 731 26.23 -46.85 7.21
N PHE A 732 27.39 -46.78 7.84
CA PHE A 732 28.41 -45.78 7.52
C PHE A 732 29.78 -46.46 7.37
N ALA A 733 30.30 -46.51 6.14
CA ALA A 733 31.60 -47.09 5.85
C ALA A 733 32.73 -46.17 6.31
N GLY A 734 33.84 -46.75 6.75
CA GLY A 734 34.97 -45.96 7.19
C GLY A 734 36.08 -46.76 7.84
N VAL A 735 36.94 -46.07 8.56
CA VAL A 735 38.18 -46.58 9.13
C VAL A 735 38.13 -46.45 10.66
N PHE A 736 38.44 -47.52 11.38
CA PHE A 736 38.48 -47.51 12.83
C PHE A 736 39.91 -47.36 13.37
N GLU A 737 40.10 -46.39 14.27
CA GLU A 737 41.31 -46.19 15.04
C GLU A 737 41.02 -46.41 16.52
N SER A 738 41.81 -47.27 17.16
CA SER A 738 41.52 -47.79 18.52
C SER A 738 42.64 -47.52 19.52
N ALA A 739 43.30 -46.36 19.42
CA ALA A 739 44.40 -45.95 20.31
C ALA A 739 45.56 -46.95 20.39
N GLY A 740 45.81 -47.69 19.30
CA GLY A 740 46.85 -48.72 19.22
C GLY A 740 46.45 -50.07 19.83
N ILE A 741 45.22 -50.24 20.34
CA ILE A 741 44.70 -51.52 20.82
C ILE A 741 44.69 -52.52 19.68
N PHE A 742 44.05 -52.20 18.56
CA PHE A 742 44.05 -52.98 17.32
C PHE A 742 44.75 -52.21 16.20
N PRO A 743 45.25 -52.90 15.16
CA PRO A 743 45.68 -52.25 13.92
C PRO A 743 44.52 -51.45 13.31
N ILE A 744 44.82 -50.38 12.60
CA ILE A 744 43.82 -49.59 11.87
C ILE A 744 43.20 -50.49 10.78
N PHE A 745 41.87 -50.52 10.70
CA PHE A 745 41.15 -51.33 9.70
C PHE A 745 39.87 -50.67 9.21
N ASP A 746 39.42 -51.08 8.03
CA ASP A 746 38.14 -50.69 7.45
C ASP A 746 36.98 -51.50 8.04
N ASP A 747 35.86 -50.84 8.33
CA ASP A 747 34.61 -51.48 8.73
C ASP A 747 33.39 -50.62 8.37
N THR A 748 32.20 -51.00 8.83
CA THR A 748 30.95 -50.25 8.64
C THR A 748 30.20 -50.12 9.95
N LEU A 749 30.01 -48.89 10.41
CA LEU A 749 29.15 -48.61 11.56
C LEU A 749 27.69 -48.92 11.22
N ARG A 750 27.02 -49.62 12.14
CA ARG A 750 25.60 -49.96 12.10
C ARG A 750 24.97 -49.67 13.46
N LEU A 751 23.65 -49.50 13.49
CA LEU A 751 22.92 -49.34 14.75
C LEU A 751 23.03 -50.61 15.61
N GLN A 752 23.42 -50.44 16.88
CA GLN A 752 23.53 -51.49 17.90
C GLN A 752 22.30 -51.50 18.82
N ASP A 753 22.14 -52.55 19.64
CA ASP A 753 21.00 -52.73 20.56
C ASP A 753 20.83 -51.61 21.60
N ASP A 754 21.92 -50.92 21.94
CA ASP A 754 21.91 -49.77 22.84
C ASP A 754 21.63 -48.43 22.13
N TYR A 755 21.23 -48.49 20.85
CA TYR A 755 21.04 -47.35 19.94
C TYR A 755 22.30 -46.52 19.68
N SER A 756 23.50 -47.06 19.92
CA SER A 756 24.75 -46.47 19.43
C SER A 756 25.09 -46.94 18.02
N LEU A 757 25.95 -46.20 17.32
CA LEU A 757 26.60 -46.65 16.10
C LEU A 757 27.87 -47.38 16.47
N GLY A 758 28.05 -48.57 15.92
CA GLY A 758 29.13 -49.49 16.26
C GLY A 758 29.26 -50.58 15.22
N PHE A 759 30.13 -51.55 15.44
CA PHE A 759 30.30 -52.68 14.53
C PHE A 759 30.45 -53.99 15.29
N THR A 760 30.23 -55.09 14.57
CA THR A 760 30.58 -56.43 15.00
C THR A 760 31.33 -57.08 13.86
N ARG A 761 32.58 -57.45 14.09
CA ARG A 761 33.44 -58.07 13.07
C ARG A 761 34.23 -59.24 13.62
N LYS A 762 34.68 -60.12 12.73
CA LYS A 762 35.67 -61.15 13.04
C LYS A 762 37.08 -60.66 12.73
N THR A 763 38.04 -61.11 13.52
CA THR A 763 39.47 -61.01 13.21
C THR A 763 39.81 -61.81 11.93
N PRO A 764 40.94 -61.51 11.27
CA PRO A 764 41.51 -62.40 10.26
C PRO A 764 41.80 -63.80 10.83
N ALA A 765 42.03 -64.80 9.96
CA ALA A 765 42.33 -66.17 10.38
C ALA A 765 43.57 -66.27 11.30
N ASP A 766 44.55 -65.38 11.09
CA ASP A 766 45.75 -65.30 11.91
C ASP A 766 45.58 -64.43 13.17
N GLY A 767 44.39 -63.87 13.45
CA GLY A 767 44.15 -62.94 14.56
C GLY A 767 44.65 -61.51 14.30
N PHE A 768 44.55 -60.65 15.32
CA PHE A 768 45.20 -59.34 15.35
C PHE A 768 46.26 -59.27 16.43
N ASP A 769 47.40 -58.67 16.09
CA ASP A 769 48.36 -58.18 17.06
C ASP A 769 47.76 -56.98 17.80
N ILE A 770 47.69 -57.07 19.12
CA ILE A 770 47.13 -56.01 19.96
C ILE A 770 48.19 -55.25 20.74
N TYR A 771 47.93 -53.98 21.03
CA TYR A 771 48.82 -53.07 21.76
C TYR A 771 50.23 -52.99 21.15
N GLY A 772 50.31 -52.86 19.83
CA GLY A 772 51.60 -52.79 19.11
C GLY A 772 52.40 -54.10 19.12
N GLY A 773 51.72 -55.25 19.14
CA GLY A 773 52.34 -56.58 19.11
C GLY A 773 52.71 -57.13 20.48
N LYS A 774 52.17 -56.55 21.56
CA LYS A 774 52.39 -57.02 22.93
C LYS A 774 51.56 -58.25 23.27
N GLY A 775 50.40 -58.40 22.66
CA GLY A 775 49.58 -59.61 22.76
C GLY A 775 48.93 -59.92 21.42
N LYS A 776 48.17 -61.00 21.38
CA LYS A 776 47.42 -61.43 20.20
C LYS A 776 45.98 -61.72 20.58
N TYR A 777 45.04 -61.32 19.72
CA TYR A 777 43.62 -61.55 19.92
C TYR A 777 42.97 -62.17 18.69
N ASN A 778 42.09 -63.13 18.90
CA ASN A 778 41.36 -63.82 17.84
C ASN A 778 39.87 -63.97 18.18
N ASN A 779 39.01 -63.88 17.15
CA ASN A 779 37.56 -64.00 17.10
C ASN A 779 36.78 -62.67 16.98
N ASP A 780 35.71 -62.44 17.75
CA ASP A 780 34.75 -61.35 17.49
C ASP A 780 35.17 -60.04 18.19
N ILE A 781 35.03 -58.90 17.50
CA ILE A 781 35.23 -57.56 18.05
C ILE A 781 33.91 -56.81 17.95
N HIS A 782 33.50 -56.19 19.06
CA HIS A 782 32.26 -55.44 19.17
C HIS A 782 32.56 -54.02 19.66
N LEU A 783 32.06 -53.02 18.95
CA LEU A 783 32.09 -51.63 19.38
C LEU A 783 30.66 -51.11 19.58
N SER A 784 30.41 -50.46 20.71
CA SER A 784 29.16 -49.76 21.01
C SER A 784 29.38 -48.76 22.15
N HIS A 785 28.34 -48.08 22.62
CA HIS A 785 28.44 -47.28 23.86
C HIS A 785 28.58 -48.15 25.12
N LYS A 786 28.57 -49.48 25.01
CA LYS A 786 29.04 -50.41 26.06
C LYS A 786 30.56 -50.63 26.02
N GLY A 787 31.30 -49.86 25.22
CA GLY A 787 32.76 -49.95 25.07
C GLY A 787 33.21 -50.86 23.93
N LEU A 788 34.53 -50.95 23.77
CA LEU A 788 35.20 -51.89 22.86
C LEU A 788 35.35 -53.24 23.55
N LYS A 789 34.67 -54.25 23.02
CA LYS A 789 34.62 -55.59 23.58
C LYS A 789 35.07 -56.64 22.58
N GLY A 790 35.41 -57.82 23.08
CA GLY A 790 35.57 -59.01 22.27
C GLY A 790 35.05 -60.26 22.98
N SER A 791 34.91 -61.34 22.22
CA SER A 791 34.68 -62.69 22.73
C SER A 791 35.59 -63.64 21.95
N GLY A 792 36.51 -64.32 22.63
CA GLY A 792 37.52 -65.13 21.94
C GLY A 792 38.77 -65.45 22.73
N GLU A 793 39.84 -65.65 21.97
CA GLU A 793 41.14 -66.09 22.46
C GLU A 793 42.10 -64.90 22.59
N PHE A 794 42.76 -64.81 23.74
CA PHE A 794 43.80 -63.85 24.06
C PHE A 794 45.10 -64.59 24.33
N GLU A 795 46.19 -64.15 23.69
CA GLU A 795 47.53 -64.68 23.91
C GLU A 795 48.49 -63.58 24.38
N TYR A 796 49.28 -63.90 25.39
CA TYR A 796 50.37 -63.07 25.87
C TYR A 796 51.56 -63.93 26.28
N ILE A 797 52.71 -63.76 25.63
CA ILE A 797 53.91 -64.60 25.82
C ILE A 797 53.58 -66.08 25.58
N THR A 798 53.49 -66.90 26.64
CA THR A 798 53.09 -68.31 26.57
C THR A 798 51.74 -68.58 27.24
N SER A 799 51.04 -67.51 27.64
CA SER A 799 49.68 -67.59 28.16
C SER A 799 48.66 -67.57 27.03
N GLN A 800 47.66 -68.43 27.14
CA GLN A 800 46.49 -68.51 26.28
C GLN A 800 45.26 -68.50 27.16
N ALA A 801 44.32 -67.61 26.83
CA ALA A 801 43.08 -67.47 27.57
C ALA A 801 41.88 -67.38 26.63
N SER A 802 40.79 -68.05 26.97
CA SER A 802 39.51 -67.93 26.27
C SER A 802 38.51 -67.19 27.15
N SER A 803 37.82 -66.20 26.59
CA SER A 803 36.81 -65.41 27.30
C SER A 803 35.59 -65.11 26.41
N GLU A 804 34.38 -65.29 26.94
CA GLU A 804 33.14 -64.81 26.33
C GLU A 804 32.97 -63.28 26.36
N GLU A 805 33.68 -62.57 27.25
CA GLU A 805 33.61 -61.11 27.34
C GLU A 805 34.96 -60.49 27.77
N ILE A 806 35.58 -59.81 26.82
CA ILE A 806 36.83 -59.07 26.98
C ILE A 806 36.55 -57.58 26.82
N PHE A 807 37.08 -56.76 27.71
CA PHE A 807 37.03 -55.29 27.62
C PHE A 807 38.41 -54.75 27.27
N PHE A 808 38.49 -54.01 26.18
CA PHE A 808 39.72 -53.39 25.73
C PHE A 808 39.73 -51.90 26.06
N PHE A 809 40.71 -51.49 26.85
CA PHE A 809 40.99 -50.09 27.15
C PHE A 809 42.32 -49.68 26.53
N PRO A 810 42.54 -48.38 26.24
CA PRO A 810 43.79 -47.91 25.66
C PRO A 810 45.03 -48.30 26.46
N ASP A 811 44.92 -48.42 27.79
CA ASP A 811 46.00 -48.73 28.72
C ASP A 811 46.00 -50.17 29.25
N SER A 812 44.91 -50.92 29.07
CA SER A 812 44.72 -52.22 29.71
C SER A 812 43.65 -53.11 29.04
N THR A 813 43.67 -54.41 29.29
CA THR A 813 42.60 -55.34 28.90
C THR A 813 42.09 -56.09 30.13
N ASN A 814 40.77 -56.22 30.25
CA ASN A 814 40.11 -56.86 31.39
C ASN A 814 39.17 -57.95 30.91
N PHE A 815 39.26 -59.16 31.47
CA PHE A 815 38.38 -60.25 31.06
C PHE A 815 38.24 -61.36 32.10
N HIS A 816 37.13 -62.08 32.02
CA HIS A 816 36.91 -63.30 32.79
C HIS A 816 37.09 -64.52 31.88
N THR A 817 38.01 -65.41 32.24
CA THR A 817 38.36 -66.57 31.40
C THR A 817 37.47 -67.77 31.70
N GLN A 818 37.07 -68.52 30.68
CA GLN A 818 36.57 -69.90 30.81
C GLN A 818 37.69 -70.95 30.67
N LEU A 819 38.85 -70.51 30.19
CA LEU A 819 40.06 -71.30 30.11
C LEU A 819 41.25 -70.36 30.18
N PHE A 820 42.19 -70.66 31.06
CA PHE A 820 43.50 -70.03 31.16
C PHE A 820 44.56 -71.12 31.20
N ALA A 821 45.55 -71.02 30.32
CA ALA A 821 46.71 -71.90 30.28
C ALA A 821 47.98 -71.07 30.11
N LEU A 822 48.99 -71.31 30.95
CA LEU A 822 50.35 -70.80 30.77
C LEU A 822 51.23 -72.01 30.45
N SER A 823 51.85 -72.03 29.27
CA SER A 823 52.71 -73.15 28.87
C SER A 823 54.11 -73.01 29.49
N GLU A 824 54.65 -74.15 29.95
CA GLU A 824 55.99 -74.22 30.55
C GLU A 824 57.08 -73.77 29.57
N VAL A 825 58.02 -72.95 30.07
CA VAL A 825 59.25 -72.60 29.38
C VAL A 825 60.42 -72.95 30.30
N SER A 826 61.25 -73.90 29.88
CA SER A 826 62.36 -74.44 30.68
C SER A 826 63.75 -73.90 30.29
N ILE A 827 63.83 -73.02 29.28
CA ILE A 827 65.09 -72.43 28.79
C ILE A 827 64.87 -70.92 28.57
N GLY A 828 65.62 -70.08 29.27
CA GLY A 828 65.55 -68.62 29.16
C GLY A 828 64.86 -67.98 30.35
N ILE A 829 63.86 -67.11 30.11
CA ILE A 829 62.95 -66.63 31.16
C ILE A 829 61.95 -67.76 31.41
N GLU A 830 62.07 -68.41 32.56
CA GLU A 830 61.30 -69.60 32.89
C GLU A 830 59.85 -69.26 33.29
N PHE A 831 58.90 -70.05 32.80
CA PHE A 831 57.48 -69.95 33.14
C PHE A 831 56.95 -71.33 33.56
N PRO A 832 56.12 -71.43 34.61
CA PRO A 832 55.50 -72.68 35.01
C PRO A 832 54.37 -73.11 34.05
N ASP A 833 54.06 -74.41 34.01
CA ASP A 833 52.77 -74.89 33.48
C ASP A 833 51.67 -74.54 34.49
N VAL A 834 50.70 -73.72 34.08
CA VAL A 834 49.57 -73.30 34.93
C VAL A 834 48.26 -73.46 34.16
N LYS A 835 47.25 -74.06 34.78
CA LYS A 835 45.90 -74.15 34.21
C LYS A 835 44.83 -73.71 35.20
N ASN A 836 43.80 -73.06 34.69
CA ASN A 836 42.61 -72.72 35.44
C ASN A 836 41.40 -72.55 34.49
N THR A 837 40.20 -72.85 34.96
CA THR A 837 38.94 -72.77 34.22
C THR A 837 38.15 -71.48 34.48
N GLU A 838 38.33 -70.81 35.63
CA GLU A 838 37.61 -69.59 35.97
C GLU A 838 38.58 -68.59 36.64
N THR A 839 39.03 -67.58 35.88
CA THR A 839 39.91 -66.52 36.39
C THR A 839 39.45 -65.14 35.96
N TYR A 840 39.85 -64.12 36.72
CA TYR A 840 39.84 -62.73 36.27
C TYR A 840 41.26 -62.35 35.85
N ALA A 841 41.40 -61.83 34.63
CA ALA A 841 42.67 -61.39 34.09
C ALA A 841 42.66 -59.87 33.84
N HIS A 842 43.74 -59.22 34.27
CA HIS A 842 44.04 -57.81 34.02
C HIS A 842 45.40 -57.69 33.31
N PHE A 843 45.38 -57.25 32.06
CA PHE A 843 46.57 -57.08 31.24
C PHE A 843 46.94 -55.60 31.14
N GLU A 844 48.18 -55.26 31.53
CA GLU A 844 48.79 -53.94 31.40
C GLU A 844 49.92 -54.00 30.33
N PRO A 845 49.60 -53.80 29.04
CA PRO A 845 50.52 -54.00 27.92
C PRO A 845 51.78 -53.13 27.99
N TYR A 846 51.68 -51.90 28.49
CA TYR A 846 52.82 -50.97 28.54
C TYR A 846 53.70 -51.16 29.78
N ASN A 847 53.22 -51.94 30.76
CA ASN A 847 54.00 -52.38 31.91
C ASN A 847 54.47 -53.84 31.75
N ASP A 848 54.20 -54.47 30.61
CA ASP A 848 54.48 -55.89 30.32
C ASP A 848 53.97 -56.84 31.42
N ARG A 849 52.80 -56.54 32.01
CA ARG A 849 52.24 -57.24 33.18
C ARG A 849 50.89 -57.87 32.86
N LEU A 850 50.73 -59.16 33.18
CA LEU A 850 49.44 -59.85 33.19
C LEU A 850 49.17 -60.37 34.60
N GLU A 851 48.14 -59.84 35.25
CA GLU A 851 47.66 -60.33 36.54
C GLU A 851 46.49 -61.28 36.32
N VAL A 852 46.57 -62.45 36.96
CA VAL A 852 45.52 -63.48 36.85
C VAL A 852 45.12 -63.90 38.26
N CYS A 853 43.86 -63.67 38.60
CA CYS A 853 43.28 -63.93 39.91
C CYS A 853 42.27 -65.08 39.79
N GLN A 854 42.44 -66.12 40.60
CA GLN A 854 41.42 -67.18 40.70
C GLN A 854 40.10 -66.59 41.23
N THR A 855 38.99 -66.93 40.58
CA THR A 855 37.66 -66.53 41.06
C THR A 855 36.99 -67.64 41.84
N LYS A 856 37.22 -68.90 41.45
CA LYS A 856 36.54 -70.06 42.04
C LYS A 856 37.44 -71.29 42.15
N ASP A 857 37.98 -71.76 41.03
CA ASP A 857 38.84 -72.94 40.99
C ASP A 857 40.29 -72.57 41.31
N GLU A 858 41.02 -73.45 42.02
CA GLU A 858 42.44 -73.24 42.32
C GLU A 858 43.30 -73.40 41.06
N PHE A 859 44.42 -72.69 40.98
CA PHE A 859 45.38 -72.88 39.89
C PHE A 859 46.07 -74.24 39.99
N GLU A 860 46.01 -75.02 38.91
CA GLU A 860 46.79 -76.25 38.77
C GLU A 860 48.19 -75.90 38.25
N PHE A 861 49.23 -76.13 39.06
CA PHE A 861 50.63 -75.94 38.67
C PHE A 861 51.28 -77.30 38.33
N TYR A 862 52.16 -77.33 37.32
CA TYR A 862 53.02 -78.47 36.99
C TYR A 862 52.30 -79.83 36.89
N HIS A 863 51.13 -79.86 36.25
CA HIS A 863 50.33 -81.09 36.07
C HIS A 863 49.89 -81.75 37.40
N ASN A 864 49.43 -80.95 38.38
CA ASN A 864 48.96 -81.39 39.71
C ASN A 864 50.06 -82.00 40.60
N GLN A 865 51.27 -81.43 40.57
CA GLN A 865 52.37 -81.78 41.50
C GLN A 865 52.30 -81.05 42.83
#